data_AF-A0AAV5AIY7-F1
#
_entry.id   AF-A0AAV5AIY7-F1
#
_cell.length_a   1.000
_cell.length_b   1.000
_cell.length_c   1.000
_cell.angle_alpha   90.00
_cell.angle_beta   90.00
_cell.angle_gamma   90.00
#
_symmetry.space_group_name_H-M   'P 1'
#
loop_
_entity.id
_entity.type
_entity.pdbx_description
1 polymer ?
#
loop_
_entity_poly.entity_id
_entity_poly.type
_entity_poly.pdbx_seq_one_letter_code
_entity_poly.pdbx_strand_id
1 'polypeptide(L)'
;MATIHSVKRANSHLAWDNSIPPVLTINSGDIINFDCLDASNGQITPSSTTETLSQLVFSQLDQVNGPVYVTEATPGDTLEVEIISIQTADWGWTGIIPGFGLLSDEYPTPNLKIWKIDTENAVAWFNDSICIPIKPFAGEMGVAPGEPGAHSTIPPYKTGGNIDTKHLTVGAKLYLPVEVPGALFSIGDGHAAQGDGEICGTAIETPIRVQVRLTVLKNKSYVKTPHFHTPPVNITEEKYYTTTGVGPDIREAARDAARFMIQYLQTEHTLTRDEAYMLCSVAGDLRLHEVTLLESQADLKLVFDYLESLVALWNYTTRVTGYYSIPNQRGLDLNQNSSKLSLTHFKCTVSPMLVHEVTRYHFLPLRPPFSGLAEIIIKRLTSSLPDSIPPDPESLITTTKSPWEQGRTGFVKWTVYCFGAVGVIYSYVLSAAGKANVTCIARGNYEATKGKTVANATDRPYSHVIVATKALPEIAPLSSLLAPLLQKERELPVFVLLQNGLGVERDFYNDVKQLRNESPKIITTAFWIGSNLLDGNIIEHSHPERLVIGMYRPTFPPDVVNSPEETKILEDFSDLLKGFDSPVRIVDEIQRIKFEKNFWNATFGVCSALTRYALPAFFREEVVEHQVTPQIRGMMQEVLAIGRAMGFSEEALPSSIIDSAITSVVKLHKSPDSIHKASTLLDVEKGRPMELEVLLGELIRKAKELGVDAPRLELVYSLLFVVQHQLVRSQL
;
A
#
# COMPACT_ATOMS: atom_id res chain seq x y z
N MET A 1 28.20 -3.73 -13.98
CA MET A 1 27.86 -3.61 -12.54
C MET A 1 28.15 -2.17 -12.15
N ALA A 2 27.43 -1.60 -11.19
CA ALA A 2 27.81 -0.30 -10.63
C ALA A 2 29.11 -0.44 -9.83
N THR A 3 30.00 0.53 -9.93
CA THR A 3 31.20 0.64 -9.09
C THR A 3 30.80 1.27 -7.75
N ILE A 4 31.49 0.91 -6.67
CA ILE A 4 31.33 1.53 -5.35
C ILE A 4 32.60 2.34 -5.05
N HIS A 5 32.42 3.63 -4.85
CA HIS A 5 33.49 4.59 -4.55
C HIS A 5 33.37 5.12 -3.10
N SER A 6 34.33 5.94 -2.67
CA SER A 6 34.27 6.60 -1.34
C SER A 6 34.91 7.99 -1.36
N VAL A 7 34.21 8.96 -0.77
CA VAL A 7 34.69 10.31 -0.45
C VAL A 7 34.80 10.39 1.07
N LYS A 8 35.90 10.95 1.59
CA LYS A 8 36.20 10.99 3.04
C LYS A 8 35.94 12.39 3.59
N ARG A 9 35.75 12.54 4.91
CA ARG A 9 35.61 13.85 5.61
C ARG A 9 36.55 14.95 5.10
N ALA A 10 37.83 14.63 4.89
CA ALA A 10 38.85 15.59 4.41
C ALA A 10 38.81 15.91 2.89
N ASN A 11 37.82 15.39 2.17
CA ASN A 11 37.52 15.73 0.77
C ASN A 11 36.27 16.61 0.76
N SER A 12 36.44 17.87 1.16
CA SER A 12 35.35 18.80 1.49
C SER A 12 35.67 20.26 1.12
N HIS A 13 34.63 21.08 1.08
CA HIS A 13 34.70 22.52 0.83
C HIS A 13 33.54 23.27 1.51
N LEU A 14 33.57 24.61 1.44
CA LEU A 14 32.65 25.55 2.12
C LEU A 14 31.99 26.54 1.12
N ALA A 15 31.94 26.18 -0.16
CA ALA A 15 31.37 27.02 -1.22
C ALA A 15 31.03 26.21 -2.48
N TRP A 16 29.87 26.48 -3.08
CA TRP A 16 29.47 25.95 -4.39
C TRP A 16 30.18 26.72 -5.51
N ASP A 17 31.40 26.30 -5.87
CA ASP A 17 32.24 26.95 -6.89
C ASP A 17 32.65 25.96 -7.99
N ASN A 18 32.35 26.29 -9.25
CA ASN A 18 32.64 25.44 -10.41
C ASN A 18 34.13 25.37 -10.81
N SER A 19 35.01 26.10 -10.13
CA SER A 19 36.46 26.01 -10.27
C SER A 19 37.13 25.01 -9.30
N ILE A 20 36.40 24.49 -8.30
CA ILE A 20 36.94 23.51 -7.34
C ILE A 20 37.25 22.19 -8.08
N PRO A 21 38.51 21.69 -8.03
CA PRO A 21 38.85 20.43 -8.67
C PRO A 21 38.07 19.24 -8.07
N PRO A 22 37.50 18.35 -8.89
CA PRO A 22 36.75 17.22 -8.38
C PRO A 22 37.64 16.21 -7.63
N VAL A 23 37.21 15.82 -6.44
CA VAL A 23 37.92 14.85 -5.59
C VAL A 23 37.82 13.41 -6.10
N LEU A 24 36.87 13.16 -7.00
CA LEU A 24 36.56 11.87 -7.60
C LEU A 24 35.92 12.07 -8.99
N THR A 25 36.16 11.14 -9.92
CA THR A 25 35.42 11.03 -11.18
C THR A 25 34.78 9.65 -11.29
N ILE A 26 33.48 9.60 -11.60
CA ILE A 26 32.69 8.35 -11.69
C ILE A 26 31.95 8.24 -13.03
N ASN A 27 31.30 7.10 -13.27
CA ASN A 27 30.34 6.94 -14.37
C ASN A 27 28.90 7.16 -13.88
N SER A 28 28.00 7.51 -14.78
CA SER A 28 26.56 7.51 -14.52
C SER A 28 26.09 6.13 -14.03
N GLY A 29 25.39 6.08 -12.88
CA GLY A 29 24.88 4.87 -12.25
C GLY A 29 25.81 4.21 -11.22
N ASP A 30 27.03 4.72 -11.02
CA ASP A 30 27.94 4.32 -9.93
C ASP A 30 27.40 4.77 -8.55
N ILE A 31 27.87 4.11 -7.49
CA ILE A 31 27.52 4.35 -6.09
C ILE A 31 28.70 4.99 -5.35
N ILE A 32 28.44 5.92 -4.44
CA ILE A 32 29.45 6.61 -3.63
C ILE A 32 29.07 6.53 -2.16
N ASN A 33 30.05 6.20 -1.31
CA ASN A 33 29.97 6.37 0.14
C ASN A 33 30.54 7.75 0.50
N PHE A 34 29.84 8.52 1.31
CA PHE A 34 30.35 9.72 1.97
C PHE A 34 30.35 9.49 3.50
N ASP A 35 31.31 10.09 4.18
CA ASP A 35 31.39 10.17 5.65
C ASP A 35 31.53 11.67 5.97
N CYS A 36 30.43 12.28 6.43
CA CYS A 36 30.25 13.72 6.58
C CYS A 36 30.33 14.15 8.05
N LEU A 37 30.40 15.46 8.26
CA LEU A 37 30.12 16.12 9.54
C LEU A 37 28.71 16.74 9.50
N ASP A 38 28.22 17.16 10.66
CA ASP A 38 27.07 18.05 10.82
C ASP A 38 27.43 19.51 10.47
N ALA A 39 26.42 20.38 10.35
CA ALA A 39 26.53 21.83 10.11
C ALA A 39 27.61 22.55 10.93
N SER A 40 27.89 22.11 12.18
CA SER A 40 28.96 22.73 12.99
C SER A 40 30.38 22.50 12.45
N ASN A 41 30.55 21.63 11.46
CA ASN A 41 31.85 21.14 10.97
C ASN A 41 32.71 20.57 12.12
N GLY A 42 32.06 19.86 13.04
CA GLY A 42 32.67 19.27 14.23
C GLY A 42 33.12 20.27 15.31
N GLN A 43 32.69 21.54 15.23
CA GLN A 43 32.90 22.52 16.31
C GLN A 43 32.05 22.19 17.54
N ILE A 44 30.89 21.54 17.35
CA ILE A 44 30.05 21.01 18.43
C ILE A 44 30.29 19.50 18.59
N THR A 45 30.20 19.06 19.83
CA THR A 45 30.56 17.70 20.29
C THR A 45 29.62 17.26 21.43
N PRO A 46 29.56 15.97 21.79
CA PRO A 46 28.71 15.48 22.89
C PRO A 46 28.96 16.13 24.26
N SER A 47 30.13 16.75 24.45
CA SER A 47 30.54 17.45 25.67
C SER A 47 30.48 18.98 25.56
N SER A 48 29.85 19.51 24.51
CA SER A 48 29.68 20.96 24.32
C SER A 48 28.57 21.53 25.21
N THR A 49 28.69 22.81 25.52
CA THR A 49 27.72 23.57 26.34
C THR A 49 27.27 24.82 25.58
N THR A 50 26.30 25.56 26.13
CA THR A 50 25.79 26.80 25.50
C THR A 50 26.89 27.83 25.22
N GLU A 51 27.98 27.84 26.01
CA GLU A 51 29.17 28.66 25.77
C GLU A 51 29.85 28.35 24.42
N THR A 52 29.79 27.11 23.93
CA THR A 52 30.34 26.71 22.62
C THR A 52 29.68 27.48 21.47
N LEU A 53 28.38 27.78 21.57
CA LEU A 53 27.66 28.56 20.53
C LEU A 53 28.25 29.96 20.36
N SER A 54 28.77 30.58 21.43
CA SER A 54 29.43 31.89 21.38
C SER A 54 30.83 31.87 20.76
N GLN A 55 31.35 30.68 20.43
CA GLN A 55 32.69 30.45 19.89
C GLN A 55 32.68 29.88 18.46
N LEU A 56 31.50 29.69 17.87
CA LEU A 56 31.35 29.17 16.51
C LEU A 56 31.99 30.12 15.48
N VAL A 57 32.87 29.55 14.66
CA VAL A 57 33.43 30.23 13.48
C VAL A 57 32.46 30.03 12.32
N PHE A 58 31.51 30.96 12.17
CA PHE A 58 30.47 30.91 11.13
C PHE A 58 31.01 30.67 9.72
N SER A 59 32.18 31.22 9.38
CA SER A 59 32.84 31.01 8.08
C SER A 59 33.48 29.62 7.91
N GLN A 60 33.14 28.65 8.77
CA GLN A 60 33.52 27.24 8.70
C GLN A 60 32.33 26.29 8.92
N LEU A 61 31.11 26.81 9.06
CA LEU A 61 29.89 25.99 9.10
C LEU A 61 29.57 25.43 7.70
N ASP A 62 28.66 24.47 7.64
CA ASP A 62 28.02 23.95 6.42
C ASP A 62 29.07 23.45 5.42
N GLN A 63 29.74 22.37 5.83
CA GLN A 63 30.80 21.73 5.07
C GLN A 63 30.26 20.53 4.28
N VAL A 64 30.19 20.68 2.96
CA VAL A 64 29.91 19.58 2.04
C VAL A 64 31.14 18.76 1.68
N ASN A 65 30.93 17.46 1.48
CA ASN A 65 31.91 16.53 0.93
C ASN A 65 31.74 16.36 -0.59
N GLY A 66 32.84 16.50 -1.33
CA GLY A 66 32.85 16.59 -2.79
C GLY A 66 33.94 17.56 -3.29
N PRO A 67 33.82 18.10 -4.52
CA PRO A 67 32.82 17.78 -5.52
C PRO A 67 33.18 16.52 -6.33
N VAL A 68 32.16 15.80 -6.80
CA VAL A 68 32.31 14.61 -7.63
C VAL A 68 31.93 14.91 -9.07
N TYR A 69 32.84 14.60 -10.00
CA TYR A 69 32.60 14.70 -11.43
C TYR A 69 31.90 13.43 -11.94
N VAL A 70 30.68 13.58 -12.46
CA VAL A 70 29.93 12.48 -13.10
C VAL A 70 30.18 12.53 -14.60
N THR A 71 30.85 11.50 -15.13
CA THR A 71 31.15 11.39 -16.57
C THR A 71 29.87 11.51 -17.39
N GLU A 72 29.96 12.17 -18.55
CA GLU A 72 28.86 12.47 -19.48
C GLU A 72 27.83 13.51 -19.02
N ALA A 73 27.86 14.01 -17.78
CA ALA A 73 27.03 15.13 -17.35
C ALA A 73 27.43 16.44 -18.05
N THR A 74 26.45 17.16 -18.58
CA THR A 74 26.59 18.37 -19.39
C THR A 74 25.52 19.42 -19.05
N PRO A 75 25.79 20.73 -19.26
CA PRO A 75 24.82 21.78 -18.96
C PRO A 75 23.47 21.56 -19.65
N GLY A 76 22.38 21.60 -18.88
CA GLY A 76 21.01 21.33 -19.34
C GLY A 76 20.49 19.91 -19.06
N ASP A 77 21.36 18.99 -18.60
CA ASP A 77 20.94 17.69 -18.07
C ASP A 77 20.32 17.80 -16.67
N THR A 78 19.83 16.67 -16.15
CA THR A 78 19.47 16.50 -14.74
C THR A 78 20.33 15.41 -14.11
N LEU A 79 20.80 15.63 -12.88
CA LEU A 79 21.43 14.60 -12.07
C LEU A 79 20.39 14.00 -11.11
N GLU A 80 20.11 12.70 -11.23
CA GLU A 80 19.37 11.94 -10.22
C GLU A 80 20.32 11.44 -9.13
N VAL A 81 19.95 11.71 -7.87
CA VAL A 81 20.64 11.27 -6.65
C VAL A 81 19.71 10.30 -5.92
N GLU A 82 19.94 8.99 -6.06
CA GLU A 82 19.20 7.94 -5.36
C GLU A 82 19.88 7.65 -4.02
N ILE A 83 19.18 7.87 -2.91
CA ILE A 83 19.71 7.68 -1.55
C ILE A 83 19.56 6.21 -1.16
N ILE A 84 20.68 5.51 -0.93
CA ILE A 84 20.73 4.06 -0.73
C ILE A 84 20.75 3.68 0.77
N SER A 85 21.46 4.44 1.60
CA SER A 85 21.51 4.22 3.05
C SER A 85 22.03 5.46 3.77
N ILE A 86 21.51 5.76 4.95
CA ILE A 86 22.04 6.79 5.86
C ILE A 86 22.24 6.18 7.25
N GLN A 87 23.33 6.53 7.92
CA GLN A 87 23.66 6.16 9.30
C GLN A 87 24.07 7.43 10.05
N THR A 88 23.42 7.73 11.17
CA THR A 88 23.78 8.84 12.07
C THR A 88 24.83 8.41 13.10
N ALA A 89 25.28 9.34 13.93
CA ALA A 89 25.86 8.99 15.24
C ALA A 89 24.75 8.57 16.24
N ASP A 90 25.17 8.17 17.45
CA ASP A 90 24.34 7.91 18.64
C ASP A 90 24.02 9.19 19.44
N TRP A 91 24.41 10.35 18.91
CA TRP A 91 24.18 11.68 19.49
C TRP A 91 23.89 12.69 18.39
N GLY A 92 23.33 13.83 18.79
CA GLY A 92 23.23 15.02 17.95
C GLY A 92 23.08 16.29 18.76
N TRP A 93 22.87 17.44 18.11
CA TRP A 93 22.65 18.72 18.78
C TRP A 93 21.53 19.56 18.14
N THR A 94 21.04 20.57 18.85
CA THR A 94 20.16 21.64 18.33
C THR A 94 20.54 22.92 19.07
N GLY A 95 20.68 24.04 18.35
CA GLY A 95 21.13 25.31 18.91
C GLY A 95 20.17 26.46 18.61
N ILE A 96 19.78 27.21 19.65
CA ILE A 96 19.31 28.58 19.46
C ILE A 96 20.56 29.44 19.29
N ILE A 97 20.75 30.00 18.10
CA ILE A 97 21.93 30.79 17.72
C ILE A 97 21.47 32.26 17.57
N PRO A 98 22.00 33.21 18.36
CA PRO A 98 21.55 34.61 18.31
C PRO A 98 21.72 35.24 16.92
N GLY A 99 20.64 35.85 16.40
CA GLY A 99 20.61 36.44 15.05
C GLY A 99 20.40 35.43 13.91
N PHE A 100 20.00 34.20 14.21
CA PHE A 100 19.74 33.14 13.24
C PHE A 100 18.42 32.37 13.53
N GLY A 101 17.74 31.94 12.47
CA GLY A 101 16.40 31.31 12.55
C GLY A 101 15.24 32.31 12.58
N LEU A 102 14.01 31.79 12.42
CA LEU A 102 12.78 32.56 12.14
C LEU A 102 12.38 33.54 13.25
N LEU A 103 12.62 33.21 14.51
CA LEU A 103 12.24 34.02 15.69
C LEU A 103 13.49 34.52 16.45
N SER A 104 14.53 34.88 15.72
CA SER A 104 15.84 35.30 16.27
C SER A 104 15.77 36.59 17.10
N ASP A 105 14.76 37.42 16.88
CA ASP A 105 14.45 38.64 17.64
C ASP A 105 13.72 38.34 18.97
N GLU A 106 12.83 37.34 18.99
CA GLU A 106 12.18 36.83 20.21
C GLU A 106 13.10 35.92 21.05
N TYR A 107 14.08 35.25 20.42
CA TYR A 107 15.02 34.31 21.07
C TYR A 107 16.51 34.75 21.01
N PRO A 108 16.88 35.96 21.48
CA PRO A 108 18.24 36.50 21.35
C PRO A 108 19.27 35.89 22.31
N THR A 109 18.91 34.87 23.11
CA THR A 109 19.78 34.24 24.11
C THR A 109 20.20 32.85 23.62
N PRO A 110 21.51 32.55 23.52
CA PRO A 110 21.96 31.25 23.02
C PRO A 110 21.51 30.12 23.94
N ASN A 111 21.22 28.95 23.36
CA ASN A 111 20.89 27.75 24.13
C ASN A 111 21.23 26.49 23.32
N LEU A 112 22.02 25.57 23.90
CA LEU A 112 22.42 24.32 23.25
C LEU A 112 21.74 23.12 23.92
N LYS A 113 21.07 22.29 23.13
CA LYS A 113 20.68 20.93 23.55
C LYS A 113 21.55 19.89 22.85
N ILE A 114 22.22 19.06 23.64
CA ILE A 114 22.75 17.78 23.17
C ILE A 114 21.65 16.71 23.27
N TRP A 115 21.55 15.87 22.24
CA TRP A 115 20.63 14.74 22.15
C TRP A 115 21.38 13.43 22.30
N LYS A 116 20.73 12.44 22.92
CA LYS A 116 21.04 11.04 22.71
C LYS A 116 20.09 10.49 21.64
N ILE A 117 20.64 9.84 20.63
CA ILE A 117 19.91 9.18 19.56
C ILE A 117 19.91 7.68 19.85
N ASP A 118 18.72 7.09 19.88
CA ASP A 118 18.52 5.65 19.90
C ASP A 118 18.30 5.17 18.46
N THR A 119 19.39 4.74 17.83
CA THR A 119 19.40 4.24 16.45
C THR A 119 18.79 2.85 16.30
N GLU A 120 18.56 2.11 17.40
CA GLU A 120 17.93 0.78 17.37
C GLU A 120 16.39 0.91 17.35
N ASN A 121 15.85 1.81 18.16
CA ASN A 121 14.42 2.11 18.25
C ASN A 121 13.98 3.26 17.32
N ALA A 122 14.91 3.87 16.59
CA ALA A 122 14.69 5.00 15.68
C ALA A 122 14.04 6.23 16.35
N VAL A 123 14.56 6.64 17.52
CA VAL A 123 14.05 7.80 18.28
C VAL A 123 15.16 8.63 18.93
N ALA A 124 14.88 9.90 19.20
CA ALA A 124 15.73 10.80 20.00
C ALA A 124 14.90 11.44 21.12
N TRP A 125 15.41 11.46 22.35
CA TRP A 125 14.66 11.94 23.52
C TRP A 125 14.95 13.41 23.82
N PHE A 126 13.91 14.23 23.82
CA PHE A 126 14.01 15.65 24.19
C PHE A 126 14.14 15.80 25.71
N ASN A 127 13.31 15.08 26.46
CA ASN A 127 13.34 14.88 27.91
C ASN A 127 12.64 13.54 28.25
N ASP A 128 12.49 13.22 29.54
CA ASP A 128 11.89 11.96 30.04
C ASP A 128 10.43 11.69 29.62
N SER A 129 9.78 12.59 28.88
CA SER A 129 8.38 12.47 28.42
C SER A 129 8.15 12.84 26.96
N ILE A 130 9.14 13.39 26.26
CA ILE A 130 9.03 13.84 24.87
C ILE A 130 10.05 13.08 24.02
N CYS A 131 9.52 12.27 23.10
CA CYS A 131 10.27 11.36 22.24
C CYS A 131 10.01 11.72 20.77
N ILE A 132 11.07 11.94 20.00
CA ILE A 132 11.03 12.38 18.60
C ILE A 132 11.43 11.19 17.70
N PRO A 133 10.59 10.76 16.75
CA PRO A 133 10.99 9.75 15.75
C PRO A 133 12.10 10.31 14.84
N ILE A 134 13.16 9.53 14.60
CA ILE A 134 14.22 9.90 13.66
C ILE A 134 13.92 9.33 12.27
N LYS A 135 14.12 10.14 11.24
CA LYS A 135 14.05 9.75 9.82
C LYS A 135 15.26 10.41 9.12
N PRO A 136 16.48 9.85 9.21
CA PRO A 136 17.69 10.56 8.82
C PRO A 136 17.78 10.90 7.33
N PHE A 137 18.34 12.08 7.06
CA PHE A 137 18.58 12.65 5.72
C PHE A 137 19.85 13.53 5.74
N ALA A 138 20.16 14.17 4.62
CA ALA A 138 21.19 15.22 4.54
C ALA A 138 20.52 16.55 4.16
N GLY A 139 20.83 17.63 4.89
CA GLY A 139 20.34 18.99 4.60
C GLY A 139 20.93 19.52 3.30
N GLU A 140 22.26 19.46 3.19
CA GLU A 140 23.01 19.88 2.01
C GLU A 140 23.15 18.79 0.93
N MET A 141 22.53 19.02 -0.24
CA MET A 141 22.79 18.27 -1.48
C MET A 141 22.72 19.19 -2.70
N GLY A 142 23.81 19.29 -3.46
CA GLY A 142 23.91 20.26 -4.57
C GLY A 142 24.87 19.88 -5.69
N VAL A 143 24.73 20.59 -6.81
CA VAL A 143 25.67 20.59 -7.94
C VAL A 143 26.18 22.02 -8.16
N ALA A 144 27.39 22.19 -8.71
CA ALA A 144 27.98 23.51 -8.83
C ALA A 144 27.20 24.41 -9.82
N PRO A 145 26.97 25.69 -9.49
CA PRO A 145 26.24 26.62 -10.35
C PRO A 145 27.03 26.97 -11.62
N GLY A 146 26.32 27.39 -12.67
CA GLY A 146 26.94 27.88 -13.91
C GLY A 146 27.61 29.25 -13.76
N GLU A 147 27.33 29.98 -12.68
CA GLU A 147 27.93 31.27 -12.37
C GLU A 147 29.29 31.09 -11.66
N PRO A 148 30.41 31.61 -12.21
CA PRO A 148 31.74 31.40 -11.63
C PRO A 148 31.96 32.06 -10.26
N GLY A 149 32.79 31.44 -9.43
CA GLY A 149 33.20 31.94 -8.13
C GLY A 149 32.51 31.25 -6.96
N ALA A 150 32.86 31.69 -5.74
CA ALA A 150 32.43 31.05 -4.51
C ALA A 150 31.04 31.54 -4.06
N HIS A 151 30.04 30.66 -4.18
CA HIS A 151 28.72 30.83 -3.61
C HIS A 151 28.67 30.12 -2.24
N SER A 152 28.20 30.80 -1.18
CA SER A 152 28.14 30.23 0.19
C SER A 152 27.35 28.92 0.23
N THR A 153 27.73 27.96 1.09
CA THR A 153 26.99 26.71 1.33
C THR A 153 25.65 26.94 2.03
N ILE A 154 25.69 27.70 3.14
CA ILE A 154 24.55 28.02 4.04
C ILE A 154 23.17 28.19 3.35
N PRO A 155 23.00 29.02 2.29
CA PRO A 155 21.69 29.18 1.66
C PRO A 155 21.43 28.22 0.49
N PRO A 156 20.16 27.93 0.18
CA PRO A 156 19.75 27.20 -1.03
C PRO A 156 20.00 27.93 -2.36
N TYR A 157 20.11 27.13 -3.42
CA TYR A 157 20.13 27.55 -4.83
C TYR A 157 19.24 26.67 -5.71
N LYS A 158 18.99 27.16 -6.94
CA LYS A 158 18.38 26.38 -8.04
C LYS A 158 19.12 25.06 -8.36
N THR A 159 20.40 24.93 -8.02
CA THR A 159 21.21 23.72 -8.24
C THR A 159 21.26 22.79 -7.02
N GLY A 160 20.38 23.01 -6.03
CA GLY A 160 20.51 22.42 -4.69
C GLY A 160 21.34 23.33 -3.81
N GLY A 161 22.11 22.75 -2.90
CA GLY A 161 22.78 23.47 -1.81
C GLY A 161 22.24 22.97 -0.49
N ASN A 162 22.23 23.83 0.53
CA ASN A 162 21.41 23.55 1.70
C ASN A 162 19.93 23.59 1.30
N ILE A 163 19.18 22.50 1.50
CA ILE A 163 17.78 22.39 1.04
C ILE A 163 16.84 21.79 2.08
N ASP A 164 17.36 21.32 3.23
CA ASP A 164 16.64 21.00 4.47
C ASP A 164 15.29 20.31 4.29
N THR A 165 15.34 19.35 3.37
CA THR A 165 14.20 18.59 2.91
C THR A 165 14.19 17.26 3.64
N LYS A 166 13.55 17.24 4.83
CA LYS A 166 13.37 16.03 5.67
C LYS A 166 12.75 14.81 4.97
N HIS A 167 12.22 14.99 3.77
CA HIS A 167 11.64 13.95 2.91
C HIS A 167 12.70 13.19 2.09
N LEU A 168 13.94 13.68 2.01
CA LEU A 168 15.06 13.04 1.31
C LEU A 168 15.72 11.94 2.16
N THR A 169 14.91 11.00 2.62
CA THR A 169 15.36 9.83 3.39
C THR A 169 15.79 8.68 2.47
N VAL A 170 16.21 7.57 3.06
CA VAL A 170 16.58 6.34 2.33
C VAL A 170 15.50 5.91 1.33
N GLY A 171 15.92 5.70 0.08
CA GLY A 171 15.09 5.35 -1.07
C GLY A 171 14.54 6.53 -1.86
N ALA A 172 14.68 7.77 -1.37
CA ALA A 172 14.30 8.97 -2.13
C ALA A 172 15.24 9.22 -3.32
N LYS A 173 14.70 9.90 -4.33
CA LYS A 173 15.42 10.34 -5.53
C LYS A 173 15.32 11.86 -5.66
N LEU A 174 16.41 12.56 -5.40
CA LEU A 174 16.56 13.99 -5.66
C LEU A 174 16.99 14.20 -7.13
N TYR A 175 16.55 15.28 -7.75
CA TYR A 175 16.84 15.65 -9.14
C TYR A 175 17.36 17.09 -9.17
N LEU A 176 18.61 17.27 -9.60
CA LEU A 176 19.31 18.56 -9.62
C LEU A 176 19.60 18.99 -11.06
N PRO A 177 19.36 20.27 -11.45
CA PRO A 177 19.69 20.75 -12.78
C PRO A 177 21.20 20.92 -12.96
N VAL A 178 21.78 20.29 -13.98
CA VAL A 178 23.22 20.37 -14.27
C VAL A 178 23.51 21.67 -15.02
N GLU A 179 24.33 22.54 -14.45
CA GLU A 179 24.75 23.80 -15.10
C GLU A 179 26.21 23.78 -15.61
N VAL A 180 27.03 22.83 -15.16
CA VAL A 180 28.45 22.71 -15.54
C VAL A 180 28.82 21.28 -15.96
N PRO A 181 29.84 21.08 -16.81
CA PRO A 181 30.32 19.74 -17.17
C PRO A 181 30.70 18.93 -15.93
N GLY A 182 30.26 17.67 -15.88
CA GLY A 182 30.48 16.79 -14.74
C GLY A 182 29.57 17.00 -13.54
N ALA A 183 28.71 18.03 -13.55
CA ALA A 183 27.84 18.48 -12.46
C ALA A 183 28.55 18.96 -11.18
N LEU A 184 29.65 18.35 -10.76
CA LEU A 184 30.38 18.68 -9.53
C LEU A 184 29.47 18.54 -8.29
N PHE A 185 28.94 17.34 -8.08
CA PHE A 185 28.02 17.04 -6.97
C PHE A 185 28.73 16.99 -5.62
N SER A 186 28.13 17.62 -4.60
CA SER A 186 28.56 17.51 -3.20
C SER A 186 27.37 17.27 -2.28
N ILE A 187 27.62 16.65 -1.14
CA ILE A 187 26.63 16.32 -0.09
C ILE A 187 27.27 16.58 1.27
N GLY A 188 26.55 17.22 2.17
CA GLY A 188 27.05 17.62 3.47
C GLY A 188 26.13 17.20 4.60
N ASP A 189 26.18 18.04 5.63
CA ASP A 189 25.25 18.23 6.73
C ASP A 189 24.18 17.14 6.99
N GLY A 190 24.25 16.55 8.19
CA GLY A 190 23.48 15.36 8.55
C GLY A 190 22.41 15.61 9.60
N HIS A 191 21.15 15.35 9.24
CA HIS A 191 20.01 15.54 10.14
C HIS A 191 19.43 14.19 10.58
N ALA A 192 19.21 14.00 11.89
CA ALA A 192 18.47 12.85 12.42
C ALA A 192 16.94 13.05 12.33
N ALA A 193 16.48 14.26 12.61
CA ALA A 193 15.10 14.70 12.48
C ALA A 193 15.02 16.23 12.37
N GLN A 194 14.05 16.74 11.62
CA GLN A 194 13.81 18.18 11.40
C GLN A 194 12.30 18.44 11.27
N GLY A 195 11.85 19.63 11.66
CA GLY A 195 10.50 20.12 11.39
C GLY A 195 10.39 20.83 10.03
N ASP A 196 9.17 20.95 9.50
CA ASP A 196 8.92 21.82 8.34
C ASP A 196 9.17 23.29 8.73
N GLY A 197 9.93 24.00 7.90
CA GLY A 197 10.32 25.38 8.09
C GLY A 197 11.50 25.61 9.05
N GLU A 198 12.07 24.55 9.64
CA GLU A 198 13.25 24.58 10.54
C GLU A 198 13.37 25.84 11.43
N ILE A 199 12.33 26.12 12.21
CA ILE A 199 12.08 27.47 12.74
C ILE A 199 13.13 28.05 13.71
N CYS A 200 14.10 27.26 14.18
CA CYS A 200 15.23 27.74 15.00
C CYS A 200 16.59 27.73 14.28
N GLY A 201 16.63 27.45 12.98
CA GLY A 201 17.87 27.44 12.19
C GLY A 201 18.82 26.28 12.50
N THR A 202 18.34 25.23 13.18
CA THR A 202 19.04 23.94 13.32
C THR A 202 18.04 22.80 13.55
N ALA A 203 18.42 21.60 13.12
CA ALA A 203 17.70 20.35 13.24
C ALA A 203 18.12 19.56 14.49
N ILE A 204 18.01 18.22 14.46
CA ILE A 204 18.84 17.33 15.27
C ILE A 204 20.09 16.98 14.47
N GLU A 205 21.08 17.85 14.58
CA GLU A 205 22.37 17.88 13.91
C GLU A 205 23.23 16.66 14.28
N THR A 206 23.76 15.91 13.32
CA THR A 206 24.56 14.70 13.59
C THR A 206 25.48 14.29 12.43
N PRO A 207 26.76 13.91 12.68
CA PRO A 207 27.61 13.36 11.62
C PRO A 207 27.01 12.10 10.98
N ILE A 208 26.83 12.13 9.65
CA ILE A 208 26.27 11.01 8.88
C ILE A 208 27.30 10.24 8.04
N ARG A 209 27.01 8.96 7.81
CA ARG A 209 27.53 8.19 6.66
C ARG A 209 26.39 7.91 5.70
N VAL A 210 26.56 8.32 4.45
CA VAL A 210 25.51 8.23 3.43
C VAL A 210 26.03 7.52 2.17
N GLN A 211 25.20 6.66 1.59
CA GLN A 211 25.43 6.10 0.26
C GLN A 211 24.41 6.68 -0.72
N VAL A 212 24.89 7.16 -1.86
CA VAL A 212 24.06 7.61 -2.98
C VAL A 212 24.49 6.96 -4.29
N ARG A 213 23.56 6.81 -5.24
CA ARG A 213 23.87 6.59 -6.67
C ARG A 213 23.62 7.88 -7.42
N LEU A 214 24.57 8.28 -8.27
CA LEU A 214 24.45 9.46 -9.14
C LEU A 214 24.21 9.01 -10.58
N THR A 215 23.12 9.45 -11.20
CA THR A 215 22.71 9.05 -12.56
C THR A 215 22.37 10.27 -13.43
N VAL A 216 23.01 10.39 -14.59
CA VAL A 216 22.78 11.48 -15.55
C VAL A 216 21.52 11.20 -16.38
N LEU A 217 20.55 12.10 -16.35
CA LEU A 217 19.29 12.02 -17.09
C LEU A 217 19.20 13.11 -18.16
N LYS A 218 19.34 12.72 -19.43
CA LYS A 218 19.27 13.61 -20.61
C LYS A 218 17.88 14.16 -20.91
N ASN A 219 16.82 13.50 -20.41
CA ASN A 219 15.43 13.74 -20.81
C ASN A 219 14.59 14.50 -19.76
N LYS A 220 15.22 15.13 -18.76
CA LYS A 220 14.53 15.83 -17.66
C LYS A 220 14.84 17.33 -17.54
N SER A 221 15.24 17.97 -18.65
CA SER A 221 15.59 19.40 -18.74
C SER A 221 14.47 20.39 -18.35
N TYR A 222 13.28 19.92 -17.98
CA TYR A 222 12.22 20.69 -17.32
C TYR A 222 12.48 20.93 -15.82
N VAL A 223 13.37 20.16 -15.18
CA VAL A 223 13.86 20.39 -13.82
C VAL A 223 14.70 21.67 -13.83
N LYS A 224 14.28 22.69 -13.08
CA LYS A 224 14.92 24.03 -13.01
C LYS A 224 15.39 24.43 -11.60
N THR A 225 14.92 23.69 -10.62
CA THR A 225 15.21 23.76 -9.19
C THR A 225 15.31 22.32 -8.68
N PRO A 226 15.68 22.06 -7.42
CA PRO A 226 15.54 20.73 -6.83
C PRO A 226 14.12 20.16 -7.01
N HIS A 227 14.01 19.03 -7.70
CA HIS A 227 12.79 18.21 -7.69
C HIS A 227 13.09 16.92 -6.92
N PHE A 228 12.11 16.25 -6.32
CA PHE A 228 12.36 14.93 -5.72
C PHE A 228 11.17 13.97 -5.84
N HIS A 229 11.45 12.68 -5.68
CA HIS A 229 10.46 11.61 -5.61
C HIS A 229 10.71 10.76 -4.36
N THR A 230 9.73 10.68 -3.47
CA THR A 230 9.80 9.79 -2.29
C THR A 230 9.26 8.39 -2.58
N PRO A 231 9.89 7.33 -2.06
CA PRO A 231 9.23 6.04 -1.94
C PRO A 231 8.14 6.13 -0.86
N PRO A 232 7.11 5.27 -0.90
CA PRO A 232 6.18 5.15 0.22
C PRO A 232 6.94 4.50 1.39
N VAL A 233 7.16 5.24 2.48
CA VAL A 233 7.88 4.72 3.67
C VAL A 233 7.04 3.62 4.35
N ASN A 234 5.71 3.72 4.23
CA ASN A 234 4.75 2.70 4.62
C ASN A 234 3.61 2.62 3.61
N ILE A 235 2.84 1.52 3.68
CA ILE A 235 1.62 1.20 2.91
C ILE A 235 0.50 2.26 3.00
N THR A 236 0.68 3.28 3.84
CA THR A 236 -0.29 4.35 4.12
C THR A 236 0.24 5.76 3.79
N GLU A 237 1.49 5.89 3.35
CA GLU A 237 2.07 7.15 2.85
C GLU A 237 2.13 7.06 1.31
N GLU A 238 1.67 8.09 0.59
CA GLU A 238 1.59 8.03 -0.88
C GLU A 238 2.93 8.36 -1.56
N LYS A 239 3.00 8.15 -2.88
CA LYS A 239 4.18 8.49 -3.69
C LYS A 239 4.10 9.93 -4.17
N TYR A 240 4.92 10.78 -3.57
CA TYR A 240 4.98 12.19 -3.92
C TYR A 240 6.09 12.44 -4.94
N TYR A 241 5.77 13.21 -5.99
CA TYR A 241 6.76 13.92 -6.78
C TYR A 241 6.64 15.41 -6.42
N THR A 242 7.77 16.02 -6.12
CA THR A 242 7.91 17.40 -5.64
C THR A 242 8.75 18.21 -6.62
N THR A 243 8.40 19.49 -6.78
CA THR A 243 9.15 20.50 -7.52
C THR A 243 9.31 21.74 -6.64
N THR A 244 10.55 22.19 -6.37
CA THR A 244 10.76 23.31 -5.42
C THR A 244 10.73 24.71 -6.05
N GLY A 245 10.31 25.70 -5.27
CA GLY A 245 10.64 27.11 -5.48
C GLY A 245 11.81 27.52 -4.59
N VAL A 246 12.69 28.38 -5.09
CA VAL A 246 13.88 28.87 -4.35
C VAL A 246 14.09 30.36 -4.64
N GLY A 247 14.07 31.21 -3.61
CA GLY A 247 14.31 32.65 -3.79
C GLY A 247 14.03 33.52 -2.54
N PRO A 248 14.26 34.84 -2.64
CA PRO A 248 14.09 35.77 -1.51
C PRO A 248 12.64 36.03 -1.09
N ASP A 249 11.68 35.77 -1.97
CA ASP A 249 10.26 36.05 -1.75
C ASP A 249 9.48 34.73 -1.72
N ILE A 250 8.92 34.40 -0.55
CA ILE A 250 8.09 33.21 -0.31
C ILE A 250 6.95 33.07 -1.32
N ARG A 251 6.38 34.18 -1.81
CA ARG A 251 5.22 34.15 -2.70
C ARG A 251 5.62 33.90 -4.15
N GLU A 252 6.74 34.42 -4.63
CA GLU A 252 7.25 34.05 -5.95
C GLU A 252 7.89 32.66 -5.95
N ALA A 253 8.55 32.25 -4.87
CA ALA A 253 9.00 30.87 -4.69
C ALA A 253 7.80 29.89 -4.75
N ALA A 254 6.73 30.14 -3.98
CA ALA A 254 5.48 29.36 -4.03
C ALA A 254 4.87 29.28 -5.44
N ARG A 255 4.96 30.37 -6.20
CA ARG A 255 4.50 30.41 -7.59
C ARG A 255 5.42 29.62 -8.51
N ASP A 256 6.74 29.63 -8.30
CA ASP A 256 7.70 28.83 -9.07
C ASP A 256 7.56 27.33 -8.81
N ALA A 257 7.41 26.89 -7.56
CA ALA A 257 7.05 25.52 -7.24
C ALA A 257 5.78 25.06 -8.00
N ALA A 258 4.72 25.88 -7.97
CA ALA A 258 3.50 25.60 -8.73
C ALA A 258 3.70 25.63 -10.26
N ARG A 259 4.50 26.57 -10.79
CA ARG A 259 4.85 26.66 -12.23
C ARG A 259 5.61 25.42 -12.68
N PHE A 260 6.56 24.91 -11.88
CA PHE A 260 7.34 23.72 -12.19
C PHE A 260 6.54 22.43 -12.03
N MET A 261 5.62 22.34 -11.06
CA MET A 261 4.70 21.20 -10.95
C MET A 261 3.77 21.13 -12.17
N ILE A 262 3.21 22.28 -12.58
CA ILE A 262 2.45 22.38 -13.84
C ILE A 262 3.33 21.94 -15.02
N GLN A 263 4.58 22.40 -15.12
CA GLN A 263 5.47 22.00 -16.22
C GLN A 263 5.77 20.49 -16.21
N TYR A 264 5.96 19.88 -15.04
CA TYR A 264 6.12 18.43 -14.89
C TYR A 264 4.87 17.67 -15.35
N LEU A 265 3.69 18.08 -14.88
CA LEU A 265 2.39 17.50 -15.28
C LEU A 265 2.12 17.64 -16.78
N GLN A 266 2.49 18.76 -17.40
CA GLN A 266 2.42 18.94 -18.85
C GLN A 266 3.42 18.03 -19.61
N THR A 267 4.63 17.84 -19.08
CA THR A 267 5.74 17.16 -19.79
C THR A 267 5.69 15.63 -19.66
N GLU A 268 5.50 15.12 -18.44
CA GLU A 268 5.58 13.68 -18.14
C GLU A 268 4.19 13.02 -18.12
N HIS A 269 3.14 13.82 -17.89
CA HIS A 269 1.76 13.35 -17.72
C HIS A 269 0.79 13.97 -18.76
N THR A 270 1.29 14.68 -19.77
CA THR A 270 0.52 15.14 -20.95
C THR A 270 -0.73 16.00 -20.69
N LEU A 271 -0.91 16.53 -19.47
CA LEU A 271 -2.04 17.41 -19.15
C LEU A 271 -1.96 18.74 -19.92
N THR A 272 -3.11 19.36 -20.18
CA THR A 272 -3.12 20.78 -20.54
C THR A 272 -2.70 21.64 -19.35
N ARG A 273 -2.27 22.87 -19.62
CA ARG A 273 -1.83 23.82 -18.58
C ARG A 273 -2.92 24.09 -17.54
N ASP A 274 -4.17 24.19 -17.99
CA ASP A 274 -5.30 24.56 -17.14
C ASP A 274 -5.78 23.36 -16.30
N GLU A 275 -5.81 22.15 -16.88
CA GLU A 275 -6.06 20.92 -16.11
C GLU A 275 -4.98 20.69 -15.04
N ALA A 276 -3.70 20.87 -15.40
CA ALA A 276 -2.59 20.75 -14.45
C ALA A 276 -2.74 21.78 -13.32
N TYR A 277 -3.05 23.05 -13.62
CA TYR A 277 -3.23 24.08 -12.60
C TYR A 277 -4.46 23.83 -11.71
N MET A 278 -5.59 23.37 -12.27
CA MET A 278 -6.77 22.99 -11.49
C MET A 278 -6.50 21.78 -10.60
N LEU A 279 -5.81 20.75 -11.11
CA LEU A 279 -5.41 19.57 -10.34
C LEU A 279 -4.49 19.96 -9.17
N CYS A 280 -3.49 20.80 -9.42
CA CYS A 280 -2.63 21.37 -8.40
C CYS A 280 -3.42 22.09 -7.29
N SER A 281 -4.54 22.74 -7.60
CA SER A 281 -5.35 23.48 -6.64
C SER A 281 -6.32 22.61 -5.80
N VAL A 282 -6.51 21.32 -6.12
CA VAL A 282 -7.47 20.44 -5.43
C VAL A 282 -6.87 19.13 -4.92
N ALA A 283 -5.66 18.78 -5.36
CA ALA A 283 -5.00 17.51 -5.12
C ALA A 283 -3.47 17.68 -4.97
N GLY A 284 -3.05 18.81 -4.39
CA GLY A 284 -1.67 19.11 -4.07
C GLY A 284 -1.54 19.98 -2.83
N ASP A 285 -0.84 19.46 -1.82
CA ASP A 285 -0.45 20.23 -0.64
C ASP A 285 0.67 21.20 -0.97
N LEU A 286 0.67 22.37 -0.34
CA LEU A 286 1.66 23.44 -0.47
C LEU A 286 2.37 23.59 0.89
N ARG A 287 3.70 23.37 0.97
CA ARG A 287 4.44 23.18 2.23
C ARG A 287 5.84 23.79 2.26
N LEU A 288 6.21 24.26 3.45
CA LEU A 288 7.45 24.96 3.75
C LEU A 288 8.57 23.98 4.14
N HIS A 289 9.76 24.07 3.52
CA HIS A 289 10.91 23.23 3.90
C HIS A 289 11.74 23.85 5.03
N GLU A 290 12.18 25.10 4.88
CA GLU A 290 13.20 25.73 5.71
C GLU A 290 13.04 27.26 5.71
N VAL A 291 13.17 27.92 6.86
CA VAL A 291 12.96 29.36 7.03
C VAL A 291 14.16 30.02 7.73
N THR A 292 15.36 29.92 7.15
CA THR A 292 16.52 30.65 7.71
C THR A 292 16.44 32.16 7.44
N LEU A 293 16.87 32.93 8.44
CA LEU A 293 17.05 34.38 8.39
C LEU A 293 18.46 34.71 8.89
N LEU A 294 19.20 35.51 8.13
CA LEU A 294 20.49 36.09 8.53
C LEU A 294 20.40 37.62 8.38
N GLU A 295 20.30 38.36 9.49
CA GLU A 295 20.04 39.81 9.48
C GLU A 295 21.10 40.66 8.75
N SER A 296 22.28 40.11 8.46
CA SER A 296 23.47 40.88 8.03
C SER A 296 23.74 40.92 6.52
N GLN A 297 22.96 40.21 5.69
CA GLN A 297 22.96 40.38 4.22
C GLN A 297 21.53 40.49 3.70
N ALA A 298 21.33 41.30 2.65
CA ALA A 298 20.00 41.59 2.10
C ALA A 298 19.41 40.46 1.22
N ASP A 299 20.00 39.26 1.31
CA ASP A 299 19.65 38.07 0.55
C ASP A 299 18.98 37.04 1.46
N LEU A 300 17.68 37.24 1.73
CA LEU A 300 16.83 36.07 2.03
C LEU A 300 16.97 35.07 0.88
N LYS A 301 17.09 33.79 1.18
CA LYS A 301 17.05 32.71 0.18
C LYS A 301 16.25 31.56 0.77
N LEU A 302 14.93 31.62 0.59
CA LEU A 302 13.98 30.66 1.14
C LEU A 302 13.72 29.55 0.12
N VAL A 303 13.77 28.28 0.53
CA VAL A 303 13.19 27.17 -0.25
C VAL A 303 11.72 27.02 0.11
N PHE A 304 10.87 27.67 -0.66
CA PHE A 304 9.43 27.41 -0.65
C PHE A 304 8.94 27.13 -2.05
N ASP A 305 8.76 25.86 -2.36
CA ASP A 305 7.55 25.18 -1.90
C ASP A 305 7.67 23.71 -2.31
N TYR A 306 6.74 22.86 -1.91
CA TYR A 306 6.38 21.78 -2.82
C TYR A 306 4.90 21.78 -3.07
N LEU A 307 4.51 21.42 -4.29
CA LEU A 307 3.12 21.19 -4.61
C LEU A 307 2.93 19.67 -4.76
N GLU A 308 2.33 19.03 -3.75
CA GLU A 308 2.29 17.56 -3.54
C GLU A 308 1.34 16.86 -4.52
N SER A 309 1.58 17.00 -5.84
CA SER A 309 0.65 16.49 -6.84
C SER A 309 0.47 14.98 -6.68
N LEU A 310 -0.78 14.54 -6.72
CA LEU A 310 -1.21 13.16 -6.65
C LEU A 310 -0.80 12.35 -7.90
N VAL A 311 0.50 12.16 -8.14
CA VAL A 311 1.05 11.34 -9.25
C VAL A 311 0.60 9.88 -9.14
N ALA A 312 0.07 9.45 -7.99
CA ALA A 312 -0.64 8.19 -7.84
C ALA A 312 -1.86 8.05 -8.80
N LEU A 313 -2.51 9.15 -9.19
CA LEU A 313 -3.54 9.15 -10.25
C LEU A 313 -2.96 8.78 -11.61
N TRP A 314 -1.75 9.26 -11.94
CA TRP A 314 -1.22 9.19 -13.31
C TRP A 314 -0.20 8.08 -13.56
N ASN A 315 0.51 7.60 -12.53
CA ASN A 315 1.21 6.31 -12.61
C ASN A 315 0.25 5.12 -12.86
N TYR A 316 -1.07 5.34 -12.69
CA TYR A 316 -2.13 4.41 -13.09
C TYR A 316 -2.57 4.53 -14.56
N THR A 317 -2.16 5.57 -15.31
CA THR A 317 -2.63 5.85 -16.68
C THR A 317 -1.51 5.86 -17.75
N THR A 318 -0.34 6.47 -17.53
CA THR A 318 0.71 6.54 -18.59
C THR A 318 1.36 5.21 -18.96
N ARG A 319 1.30 4.18 -18.08
CA ARG A 319 1.75 2.82 -18.44
C ARG A 319 0.91 2.14 -19.53
N VAL A 320 -0.12 2.81 -20.07
CA VAL A 320 -1.03 2.31 -21.11
C VAL A 320 -0.70 2.85 -22.52
N THR A 321 0.33 3.69 -22.70
CA THR A 321 0.82 4.09 -24.04
C THR A 321 2.36 4.14 -24.12
N GLY A 322 2.98 3.00 -24.46
CA GLY A 322 4.44 2.94 -24.69
C GLY A 322 4.89 1.64 -25.35
N TYR A 323 5.06 1.65 -26.68
CA TYR A 323 5.72 0.56 -27.39
C TYR A 323 7.23 0.55 -27.09
N TYR A 324 7.73 -0.52 -26.46
CA TYR A 324 9.17 -0.80 -26.39
C TYR A 324 9.51 -2.13 -27.07
N SER A 325 10.45 -2.05 -28.01
CA SER A 325 11.00 -3.20 -28.75
C SER A 325 12.00 -3.98 -27.89
N ILE A 326 11.84 -5.31 -27.84
CA ILE A 326 12.75 -6.20 -27.09
C ILE A 326 14.03 -6.47 -27.92
N PRO A 327 15.24 -6.28 -27.38
CA PRO A 327 16.49 -6.64 -28.06
C PRO A 327 16.71 -8.16 -28.22
N ASN A 328 17.42 -8.55 -29.29
CA ASN A 328 17.77 -9.95 -29.57
C ASN A 328 18.90 -10.49 -28.68
N GLN A 329 18.68 -11.64 -28.04
CA GLN A 329 19.58 -12.82 -27.93
C GLN A 329 18.84 -13.96 -27.19
N ARG A 330 18.59 -15.15 -27.79
CA ARG A 330 19.47 -16.29 -28.15
C ARG A 330 19.80 -17.26 -26.98
N GLY A 331 19.11 -18.41 -26.97
CA GLY A 331 19.55 -19.70 -26.39
C GLY A 331 19.38 -19.85 -24.87
N LEU A 332 18.91 -20.95 -24.29
CA LEU A 332 19.01 -22.37 -24.68
C LEU A 332 17.86 -23.22 -24.09
N ASP A 333 17.94 -24.55 -24.24
CA ASP A 333 16.88 -25.55 -24.11
C ASP A 333 15.95 -25.53 -22.87
N LEU A 334 14.69 -25.93 -23.13
CA LEU A 334 13.70 -26.35 -22.13
C LEU A 334 13.44 -27.84 -22.25
N ASN A 335 13.46 -28.56 -21.12
CA ASN A 335 12.93 -29.92 -21.03
C ASN A 335 11.50 -29.93 -20.46
N GLN A 336 10.74 -30.97 -20.78
CA GLN A 336 9.27 -30.98 -20.70
C GLN A 336 8.74 -31.29 -19.28
N ASN A 337 7.71 -30.58 -18.81
CA ASN A 337 6.35 -31.13 -18.59
C ASN A 337 5.35 -30.20 -17.86
N SER A 338 4.07 -30.59 -17.94
CA SER A 338 2.88 -30.08 -17.23
C SER A 338 2.25 -28.76 -17.75
N SER A 339 0.92 -28.75 -17.83
CA SER A 339 0.10 -27.65 -18.33
C SER A 339 -1.05 -27.34 -17.36
N LYS A 340 -0.73 -26.57 -16.31
CA LYS A 340 -1.68 -26.00 -15.34
C LYS A 340 -1.37 -24.52 -15.13
N LEU A 341 -2.39 -23.69 -14.97
CA LEU A 341 -2.25 -22.35 -14.40
C LEU A 341 -2.22 -22.47 -12.87
N SER A 342 -1.02 -22.44 -12.28
CA SER A 342 -0.87 -22.55 -10.82
C SER A 342 -1.21 -21.24 -10.11
N LEU A 343 -2.00 -21.29 -9.05
CA LEU A 343 -2.34 -20.16 -8.17
C LEU A 343 -1.33 -19.96 -7.02
N THR A 344 -0.26 -20.77 -6.97
CA THR A 344 0.68 -20.89 -5.84
C THR A 344 1.39 -19.59 -5.44
N HIS A 345 1.57 -18.66 -6.38
CA HIS A 345 1.89 -17.27 -6.07
C HIS A 345 1.47 -16.33 -7.21
N PHE A 346 0.64 -15.33 -6.91
CA PHE A 346 0.43 -14.19 -7.80
C PHE A 346 0.10 -12.92 -7.02
N LYS A 347 0.48 -11.77 -7.58
CA LYS A 347 0.06 -10.45 -7.11
C LYS A 347 -0.77 -9.82 -8.22
N CYS A 348 -2.07 -9.67 -8.00
CA CYS A 348 -2.94 -8.94 -8.94
C CYS A 348 -3.06 -7.48 -8.51
N THR A 349 -3.27 -6.59 -9.48
CA THR A 349 -3.50 -5.16 -9.25
C THR A 349 -4.83 -4.78 -9.87
N VAL A 350 -5.80 -4.38 -9.06
CA VAL A 350 -7.06 -3.84 -9.59
C VAL A 350 -6.76 -2.44 -10.15
N SER A 351 -7.14 -2.15 -11.40
CA SER A 351 -6.97 -0.81 -11.99
C SER A 351 -8.28 -0.02 -11.94
N PRO A 352 -8.26 1.28 -11.60
CA PRO A 352 -9.43 2.17 -11.69
C PRO A 352 -10.12 2.15 -13.07
N MET A 353 -9.37 1.95 -14.16
CA MET A 353 -9.95 1.86 -15.51
C MET A 353 -10.87 0.63 -15.71
N LEU A 354 -10.78 -0.42 -14.88
CA LEU A 354 -11.74 -1.54 -14.90
C LEU A 354 -13.05 -1.18 -14.15
N VAL A 355 -13.23 0.06 -13.69
CA VAL A 355 -14.31 0.44 -12.76
C VAL A 355 -15.12 1.64 -13.26
N HIS A 356 -15.04 2.02 -14.53
CA HIS A 356 -16.05 2.91 -15.13
C HIS A 356 -17.27 2.13 -15.63
N GLU A 357 -18.45 2.74 -15.46
CA GLU A 357 -19.79 2.10 -15.56
C GLU A 357 -20.02 0.90 -14.62
N VAL A 358 -21.13 0.17 -14.83
CA VAL A 358 -21.40 -1.14 -14.22
C VAL A 358 -20.61 -2.18 -15.02
N THR A 359 -19.36 -2.41 -14.66
CA THR A 359 -18.37 -3.06 -15.55
C THR A 359 -18.85 -4.41 -16.09
N ARG A 360 -19.24 -4.43 -17.36
CA ARG A 360 -19.62 -5.63 -18.12
C ARG A 360 -18.37 -6.27 -18.72
N TYR A 361 -17.66 -7.10 -17.98
CA TYR A 361 -16.43 -7.75 -18.47
C TYR A 361 -16.71 -8.59 -19.74
N HIS A 362 -16.22 -8.08 -20.88
CA HIS A 362 -16.19 -8.77 -22.17
C HIS A 362 -14.74 -9.01 -22.58
N PHE A 363 -14.05 -9.89 -21.86
CA PHE A 363 -12.75 -10.38 -22.31
C PHE A 363 -12.95 -11.23 -23.57
N LEU A 364 -12.55 -10.69 -24.72
CA LEU A 364 -12.36 -11.50 -25.92
C LEU A 364 -11.31 -12.58 -25.60
N PRO A 365 -11.55 -13.86 -25.96
CA PRO A 365 -10.63 -14.93 -25.62
C PRO A 365 -9.32 -14.78 -26.39
N LEU A 366 -8.28 -14.29 -25.72
CA LEU A 366 -6.91 -14.48 -26.16
C LEU A 366 -6.66 -15.98 -26.29
N ARG A 367 -6.25 -16.42 -27.49
CA ARG A 367 -6.11 -17.85 -27.80
C ARG A 367 -5.05 -18.50 -26.90
N PRO A 368 -5.25 -19.76 -26.49
CA PRO A 368 -4.20 -20.50 -25.78
C PRO A 368 -2.95 -20.63 -26.66
N PRO A 369 -1.74 -20.61 -26.07
CA PRO A 369 -0.50 -20.64 -26.83
C PRO A 369 -0.18 -22.06 -27.32
N PHE A 370 -0.54 -22.37 -28.57
CA PHE A 370 -0.09 -23.62 -29.22
C PHE A 370 0.36 -23.45 -30.68
N SER A 371 1.62 -23.79 -30.88
CA SER A 371 2.21 -24.46 -32.06
C SER A 371 1.62 -24.25 -33.46
N GLY A 372 2.43 -23.71 -34.36
CA GLY A 372 2.58 -24.28 -35.71
C GLY A 372 2.14 -23.44 -36.91
N LEU A 373 3.14 -22.88 -37.61
CA LEU A 373 3.25 -22.74 -39.07
C LEU A 373 1.99 -22.39 -39.90
N ALA A 374 1.96 -21.14 -40.39
CA ALA A 374 1.77 -20.86 -41.82
C ALA A 374 2.30 -19.45 -42.18
N GLU A 375 3.06 -19.33 -43.26
CA GLU A 375 3.32 -18.04 -43.92
C GLU A 375 2.18 -17.70 -44.89
N ILE A 376 1.95 -16.41 -45.17
CA ILE A 376 1.51 -15.89 -46.48
C ILE A 376 1.64 -14.35 -46.50
N ILE A 377 1.88 -13.77 -47.68
CA ILE A 377 2.17 -12.36 -47.94
C ILE A 377 0.97 -11.72 -48.68
N ILE A 378 0.68 -10.40 -48.51
CA ILE A 378 0.37 -9.41 -49.60
C ILE A 378 -0.37 -8.11 -49.14
N LYS A 379 0.20 -6.96 -49.58
CA LYS A 379 -0.29 -5.58 -49.92
C LYS A 379 -1.55 -4.91 -49.31
N ARG A 380 -1.32 -3.60 -49.01
CA ARG A 380 -2.15 -2.36 -49.21
C ARG A 380 -3.52 -2.46 -49.92
N LEU A 381 -4.49 -1.66 -49.44
CA LEU A 381 -5.43 -0.76 -50.18
C LEU A 381 -5.96 0.31 -49.16
N THR A 382 -5.54 1.58 -49.23
CA THR A 382 -6.20 2.78 -49.85
C THR A 382 -7.39 3.42 -49.11
N SER A 383 -7.13 4.68 -48.72
CA SER A 383 -8.01 5.82 -48.41
C SER A 383 -9.39 5.95 -49.11
N SER A 384 -10.37 6.59 -48.44
CA SER A 384 -11.14 7.77 -48.92
C SER A 384 -12.31 8.21 -48.01
N LEU A 385 -12.81 9.44 -48.21
CA LEU A 385 -14.10 10.03 -47.74
C LEU A 385 -14.13 10.61 -46.27
N PRO A 386 -15.04 11.56 -45.92
CA PRO A 386 -14.76 13.01 -46.11
C PRO A 386 -15.25 13.95 -44.97
N ASP A 387 -15.06 15.28 -45.12
CA ASP A 387 -15.46 16.33 -44.17
C ASP A 387 -16.92 16.84 -44.30
N SER A 388 -17.42 17.47 -43.21
CA SER A 388 -18.67 18.29 -43.08
C SER A 388 -20.01 17.48 -43.10
N ILE A 389 -21.17 17.83 -42.48
CA ILE A 389 -21.80 18.95 -41.71
C ILE A 389 -22.93 18.30 -40.82
N PRO A 390 -23.62 18.86 -39.76
CA PRO A 390 -23.46 20.03 -38.84
C PRO A 390 -23.27 19.63 -37.33
N PRO A 391 -23.37 20.55 -36.34
CA PRO A 391 -23.48 20.21 -34.91
C PRO A 391 -24.92 20.26 -34.33
N ASP A 392 -25.36 19.18 -33.66
CA ASP A 392 -26.53 19.12 -32.75
C ASP A 392 -26.28 18.01 -31.70
N PRO A 393 -26.24 18.30 -30.37
CA PRO A 393 -25.91 17.28 -29.36
C PRO A 393 -27.01 16.29 -28.99
N GLU A 394 -28.31 16.59 -29.22
CA GLU A 394 -29.40 15.85 -28.55
C GLU A 394 -30.03 14.73 -29.40
N SER A 395 -29.76 14.67 -30.71
CA SER A 395 -30.48 13.76 -31.62
C SER A 395 -29.91 12.33 -31.75
N LEU A 396 -28.95 11.92 -30.92
CA LEU A 396 -28.23 10.63 -31.06
C LEU A 396 -28.47 9.58 -29.96
N ILE A 397 -29.48 9.77 -29.10
CA ILE A 397 -29.95 8.72 -28.18
C ILE A 397 -30.82 7.69 -28.95
N THR A 398 -30.16 6.86 -29.75
CA THR A 398 -30.73 5.59 -30.24
C THR A 398 -30.00 4.42 -29.57
N THR A 399 -30.74 3.55 -28.87
CA THR A 399 -30.15 2.41 -28.15
C THR A 399 -29.73 1.28 -29.10
N THR A 400 -28.63 1.50 -29.83
CA THR A 400 -27.99 0.45 -30.64
C THR A 400 -27.31 -0.57 -29.73
N LYS A 401 -28.03 -1.66 -29.43
CA LYS A 401 -27.42 -2.89 -28.91
C LYS A 401 -26.23 -3.27 -29.80
N SER A 402 -25.08 -3.60 -29.20
CA SER A 402 -23.91 -3.95 -30.01
C SER A 402 -24.19 -5.17 -30.89
N PRO A 403 -23.58 -5.30 -32.07
CA PRO A 403 -23.74 -6.48 -32.93
C PRO A 403 -23.42 -7.83 -32.27
N TRP A 404 -22.72 -7.82 -31.13
CA TRP A 404 -22.40 -9.01 -30.34
C TRP A 404 -23.55 -9.52 -29.45
N GLU A 405 -24.58 -8.70 -29.16
CA GLU A 405 -25.71 -9.10 -28.31
C GLU A 405 -26.74 -9.98 -29.05
N GLN A 406 -26.68 -10.09 -30.38
CA GLN A 406 -27.60 -10.91 -31.17
C GLN A 406 -27.00 -12.31 -31.47
N GLY A 407 -27.54 -13.34 -30.81
CA GLY A 407 -27.40 -14.74 -31.27
C GLY A 407 -26.69 -15.75 -30.35
N ARG A 408 -26.30 -15.41 -29.12
CA ARG A 408 -25.64 -16.36 -28.19
C ARG A 408 -26.46 -16.73 -26.95
N THR A 409 -27.41 -17.64 -27.12
CA THR A 409 -28.06 -18.36 -26.02
C THR A 409 -27.09 -19.40 -25.43
N GLY A 410 -26.67 -19.24 -24.17
CA GLY A 410 -25.83 -20.24 -23.48
C GLY A 410 -25.02 -19.75 -22.27
N PHE A 411 -24.81 -18.44 -22.10
CA PHE A 411 -24.02 -17.92 -20.96
C PHE A 411 -24.85 -17.74 -19.69
N VAL A 412 -24.33 -18.27 -18.57
CA VAL A 412 -24.86 -18.07 -17.22
C VAL A 412 -24.42 -16.69 -16.70
N LYS A 413 -25.30 -15.99 -15.98
CA LYS A 413 -25.13 -14.56 -15.58
C LYS A 413 -24.95 -14.42 -14.07
N TRP A 414 -23.86 -13.77 -13.66
CA TRP A 414 -23.36 -13.74 -12.28
C TRP A 414 -23.10 -12.31 -11.80
N THR A 415 -23.42 -12.04 -10.54
CA THR A 415 -22.91 -10.86 -9.81
C THR A 415 -21.94 -11.31 -8.72
N VAL A 416 -20.84 -10.57 -8.56
CA VAL A 416 -19.94 -10.67 -7.41
C VAL A 416 -20.02 -9.38 -6.60
N TYR A 417 -20.16 -9.52 -5.29
CA TYR A 417 -20.31 -8.43 -4.35
C TYR A 417 -19.08 -8.32 -3.44
N CYS A 418 -18.53 -7.10 -3.35
CA CYS A 418 -17.32 -6.67 -2.62
C CYS A 418 -15.97 -6.84 -3.35
N PHE A 419 -15.07 -5.89 -3.11
CA PHE A 419 -13.65 -5.89 -3.52
C PHE A 419 -12.72 -6.09 -2.30
N GLY A 420 -13.15 -6.90 -1.33
CA GLY A 420 -12.21 -7.53 -0.40
C GLY A 420 -11.26 -8.47 -1.16
N ALA A 421 -10.15 -8.89 -0.53
CA ALA A 421 -9.14 -9.71 -1.19
C ALA A 421 -9.73 -10.97 -1.85
N VAL A 422 -10.64 -11.66 -1.12
CA VAL A 422 -11.43 -12.78 -1.63
C VAL A 422 -12.31 -12.39 -2.83
N GLY A 423 -13.06 -11.28 -2.73
CA GLY A 423 -13.99 -10.84 -3.78
C GLY A 423 -13.30 -10.52 -5.11
N VAL A 424 -12.09 -9.97 -5.08
CA VAL A 424 -11.26 -9.74 -6.28
C VAL A 424 -10.74 -11.05 -6.85
N ILE A 425 -10.22 -11.96 -6.01
CA ILE A 425 -9.71 -13.26 -6.45
C ILE A 425 -10.81 -14.05 -7.16
N TYR A 426 -12.01 -14.14 -6.58
CA TYR A 426 -13.14 -14.84 -7.19
C TYR A 426 -13.70 -14.12 -8.42
N SER A 427 -13.69 -12.78 -8.46
CA SER A 427 -14.04 -12.02 -9.66
C SER A 427 -13.08 -12.31 -10.82
N TYR A 428 -11.77 -12.35 -10.55
CA TYR A 428 -10.74 -12.70 -11.52
C TYR A 428 -10.88 -14.14 -12.02
N VAL A 429 -11.00 -15.10 -11.09
CA VAL A 429 -11.17 -16.54 -11.40
C VAL A 429 -12.39 -16.78 -12.30
N LEU A 430 -13.56 -16.24 -11.95
CA LEU A 430 -14.79 -16.44 -12.72
C LEU A 430 -14.76 -15.75 -14.08
N SER A 431 -14.11 -14.58 -14.18
CA SER A 431 -13.92 -13.88 -15.44
C SER A 431 -12.93 -14.62 -16.37
N ALA A 432 -11.80 -15.07 -15.83
CA ALA A 432 -10.76 -15.80 -16.58
C ALA A 432 -11.17 -17.24 -16.94
N ALA A 433 -12.14 -17.83 -16.22
CA ALA A 433 -12.78 -19.09 -16.61
C ALA A 433 -13.56 -19.01 -17.93
N GLY A 434 -13.96 -17.80 -18.37
CA GLY A 434 -14.69 -17.56 -19.64
C GLY A 434 -16.12 -18.12 -19.70
N LYS A 435 -16.62 -18.71 -18.60
CA LYS A 435 -17.94 -19.37 -18.51
C LYS A 435 -19.05 -18.47 -17.95
N ALA A 436 -18.69 -17.37 -17.28
CA ALA A 436 -19.61 -16.47 -16.60
C ALA A 436 -19.52 -15.04 -17.16
N ASN A 437 -20.66 -14.37 -17.33
CA ASN A 437 -20.69 -12.91 -17.46
C ASN A 437 -20.77 -12.32 -16.04
N VAL A 438 -19.70 -11.67 -15.59
CA VAL A 438 -19.50 -11.20 -14.21
C VAL A 438 -19.76 -9.71 -14.12
N THR A 439 -20.60 -9.29 -13.17
CA THR A 439 -20.79 -7.89 -12.76
C THR A 439 -20.31 -7.72 -11.33
N CYS A 440 -19.35 -6.84 -11.09
CA CYS A 440 -18.75 -6.65 -9.75
C CYS A 440 -19.28 -5.37 -9.08
N ILE A 441 -19.92 -5.49 -7.93
CA ILE A 441 -20.32 -4.34 -7.10
C ILE A 441 -19.28 -4.14 -5.99
N ALA A 442 -18.87 -2.91 -5.76
CA ALA A 442 -17.76 -2.59 -4.89
C ALA A 442 -18.19 -1.68 -3.74
N ARG A 443 -18.20 -2.21 -2.51
CA ARG A 443 -18.29 -1.44 -1.27
C ARG A 443 -16.96 -1.62 -0.53
N GLY A 444 -16.03 -0.69 -0.70
CA GLY A 444 -14.67 -0.79 -0.18
C GLY A 444 -13.92 0.53 -0.23
N ASN A 445 -12.68 0.52 0.26
CA ASN A 445 -11.85 1.70 0.51
C ASN A 445 -11.21 2.31 -0.76
N TYR A 446 -11.80 2.11 -1.95
CA TYR A 446 -11.23 2.54 -3.23
C TYR A 446 -12.06 3.69 -3.81
N GLU A 447 -11.43 4.82 -4.16
CA GLU A 447 -12.15 6.00 -4.69
C GLU A 447 -13.00 5.68 -5.93
N ALA A 448 -12.49 4.85 -6.85
CA ALA A 448 -13.22 4.38 -8.04
C ALA A 448 -14.49 3.55 -7.73
N THR A 449 -14.75 3.25 -6.45
CA THR A 449 -15.87 2.43 -5.97
C THR A 449 -16.82 3.17 -5.03
N LYS A 450 -16.41 4.33 -4.49
CA LYS A 450 -17.26 5.20 -3.65
C LYS A 450 -18.56 5.53 -4.40
N GLY A 451 -19.69 5.39 -3.70
CA GLY A 451 -21.02 5.64 -4.25
C GLY A 451 -21.66 4.51 -5.07
N LYS A 452 -20.95 3.42 -5.39
CA LYS A 452 -21.59 2.24 -6.03
C LYS A 452 -22.29 1.36 -5.01
N THR A 453 -23.60 1.17 -5.19
CA THR A 453 -24.49 0.42 -4.29
C THR A 453 -25.07 -0.82 -4.98
N VAL A 454 -25.74 -1.71 -4.23
CA VAL A 454 -26.48 -2.84 -4.82
C VAL A 454 -27.54 -2.37 -5.82
N ALA A 455 -28.18 -1.21 -5.59
CA ALA A 455 -29.18 -0.65 -6.49
C ALA A 455 -28.63 -0.44 -7.91
N ASN A 456 -27.36 -0.05 -8.07
CA ASN A 456 -26.73 0.20 -9.36
C ASN A 456 -26.57 -1.04 -10.24
N ALA A 457 -26.48 -2.25 -9.66
CA ALA A 457 -26.40 -3.49 -10.43
C ALA A 457 -27.77 -4.13 -10.72
N THR A 458 -28.87 -3.54 -10.26
CA THR A 458 -30.22 -4.04 -10.55
C THR A 458 -30.68 -3.80 -12.00
N ASP A 459 -29.76 -3.57 -12.94
CA ASP A 459 -30.07 -3.30 -14.36
C ASP A 459 -30.58 -4.54 -15.11
N ARG A 460 -30.35 -5.73 -14.57
CA ARG A 460 -30.70 -7.03 -15.16
C ARG A 460 -30.89 -8.10 -14.07
N PRO A 461 -31.56 -9.22 -14.38
CA PRO A 461 -31.61 -10.37 -13.49
C PRO A 461 -30.32 -11.20 -13.49
N TYR A 462 -29.97 -11.76 -12.34
CA TYR A 462 -28.84 -12.68 -12.15
C TYR A 462 -29.33 -14.09 -11.78
N SER A 463 -28.55 -15.11 -12.17
CA SER A 463 -28.78 -16.48 -11.68
C SER A 463 -28.12 -16.74 -10.33
N HIS A 464 -27.03 -16.02 -10.05
CA HIS A 464 -26.20 -16.20 -8.86
C HIS A 464 -25.64 -14.86 -8.37
N VAL A 465 -25.54 -14.71 -7.04
CA VAL A 465 -24.99 -13.54 -6.35
C VAL A 465 -23.96 -14.00 -5.33
N ILE A 466 -22.68 -13.74 -5.60
CA ILE A 466 -21.57 -14.08 -4.70
C ILE A 466 -21.33 -12.92 -3.73
N VAL A 467 -21.16 -13.21 -2.44
CA VAL A 467 -20.95 -12.24 -1.37
C VAL A 467 -19.59 -12.48 -0.72
N ALA A 468 -18.65 -11.55 -0.91
CA ALA A 468 -17.30 -11.60 -0.35
C ALA A 468 -17.01 -10.40 0.58
N THR A 469 -18.04 -9.90 1.27
CA THR A 469 -17.90 -9.00 2.42
C THR A 469 -17.50 -9.77 3.68
N LYS A 470 -16.91 -9.09 4.66
CA LYS A 470 -16.96 -9.56 6.05
C LYS A 470 -18.40 -9.73 6.51
N ALA A 471 -18.64 -10.63 7.47
CA ALA A 471 -19.92 -10.67 8.19
C ALA A 471 -19.83 -9.78 9.44
N LEU A 472 -20.49 -8.61 9.37
CA LEU A 472 -20.56 -7.59 10.42
C LEU A 472 -22.03 -7.21 10.70
N PRO A 473 -22.84 -8.15 11.25
CA PRO A 473 -24.27 -7.96 11.44
C PRO A 473 -24.62 -6.76 12.33
N GLU A 474 -23.73 -6.38 13.25
CA GLU A 474 -23.85 -5.24 14.15
C GLU A 474 -23.68 -3.87 13.46
N ILE A 475 -23.19 -3.84 12.21
CA ILE A 475 -23.03 -2.62 11.41
C ILE A 475 -24.03 -2.58 10.25
N ALA A 476 -24.18 -3.71 9.53
CA ALA A 476 -25.07 -3.81 8.38
C ALA A 476 -25.49 -5.27 8.12
N PRO A 477 -26.74 -5.65 8.43
CA PRO A 477 -27.29 -6.94 8.06
C PRO A 477 -27.21 -7.18 6.54
N LEU A 478 -26.85 -8.41 6.14
CA LEU A 478 -26.68 -8.76 4.72
C LEU A 478 -27.97 -8.60 3.90
N SER A 479 -29.12 -8.81 4.54
CA SER A 479 -30.46 -8.56 3.99
C SER A 479 -30.67 -7.09 3.62
N SER A 480 -30.33 -6.18 4.53
CA SER A 480 -30.37 -4.72 4.31
C SER A 480 -29.40 -4.29 3.22
N LEU A 481 -28.23 -4.94 3.15
CA LEU A 481 -27.22 -4.67 2.13
C LEU A 481 -27.69 -5.08 0.72
N LEU A 482 -28.32 -6.25 0.59
CA LEU A 482 -28.82 -6.81 -0.67
C LEU A 482 -30.26 -6.37 -1.01
N ALA A 483 -30.93 -5.60 -0.15
CA ALA A 483 -32.35 -5.23 -0.28
C ALA A 483 -32.78 -4.72 -1.68
N PRO A 484 -32.01 -3.86 -2.40
CA PRO A 484 -32.42 -3.40 -3.73
C PRO A 484 -32.52 -4.52 -4.78
N LEU A 485 -31.71 -5.58 -4.65
CA LEU A 485 -31.76 -6.76 -5.51
C LEU A 485 -32.93 -7.67 -5.07
N LEU A 486 -33.06 -7.92 -3.77
CA LEU A 486 -34.15 -8.73 -3.19
C LEU A 486 -35.55 -8.19 -3.53
N GLN A 487 -35.71 -6.87 -3.67
CA GLN A 487 -36.98 -6.22 -4.00
C GLN A 487 -37.31 -6.22 -5.52
N LYS A 488 -36.31 -6.40 -6.39
CA LYS A 488 -36.46 -6.15 -7.84
C LYS A 488 -36.35 -7.42 -8.71
N GLU A 489 -35.69 -8.46 -8.23
CA GLU A 489 -35.63 -9.75 -8.93
C GLU A 489 -36.98 -10.48 -8.92
N ARG A 490 -37.37 -11.12 -10.03
CA ARG A 490 -38.62 -11.90 -10.08
C ARG A 490 -38.47 -13.26 -9.39
N GLU A 491 -37.38 -13.95 -9.67
CA GLU A 491 -37.00 -15.24 -9.07
C GLU A 491 -35.74 -15.01 -8.23
N LEU A 492 -35.56 -15.72 -7.10
CA LEU A 492 -34.35 -15.54 -6.29
C LEU A 492 -33.12 -16.20 -6.95
N PRO A 493 -31.96 -15.50 -7.01
CA PRO A 493 -30.71 -16.11 -7.42
C PRO A 493 -30.20 -17.09 -6.35
N VAL A 494 -29.28 -17.97 -6.74
CA VAL A 494 -28.47 -18.73 -5.77
C VAL A 494 -27.42 -17.79 -5.17
N PHE A 495 -27.46 -17.61 -3.85
CA PHE A 495 -26.47 -16.81 -3.14
C PHE A 495 -25.25 -17.66 -2.79
N VAL A 496 -24.04 -17.12 -2.94
CA VAL A 496 -22.78 -17.82 -2.60
C VAL A 496 -22.02 -17.00 -1.56
N LEU A 497 -21.99 -17.46 -0.31
CA LEU A 497 -21.43 -16.70 0.81
C LEU A 497 -19.96 -17.08 1.07
N LEU A 498 -19.05 -16.23 0.61
CA LEU A 498 -17.59 -16.29 0.83
C LEU A 498 -17.21 -15.48 2.08
N GLN A 499 -17.82 -15.83 3.22
CA GLN A 499 -17.71 -15.12 4.49
C GLN A 499 -17.20 -16.05 5.61
N ASN A 500 -16.44 -15.52 6.58
CA ASN A 500 -15.98 -16.32 7.72
C ASN A 500 -17.05 -16.43 8.82
N GLY A 501 -16.83 -17.35 9.76
CA GLY A 501 -17.65 -17.48 10.95
C GLY A 501 -18.94 -18.28 10.77
N LEU A 502 -19.64 -18.44 11.88
CA LEU A 502 -20.84 -19.25 12.04
C LEU A 502 -22.09 -18.35 12.01
N GLY A 503 -23.21 -18.90 11.52
CA GLY A 503 -24.52 -18.22 11.56
C GLY A 503 -24.72 -17.10 10.53
N VAL A 504 -23.69 -16.74 9.73
CA VAL A 504 -23.76 -15.68 8.68
C VAL A 504 -24.90 -15.88 7.68
N GLU A 505 -25.32 -17.13 7.49
CA GLU A 505 -26.38 -17.54 6.60
C GLU A 505 -27.78 -17.40 7.23
N ARG A 506 -27.90 -17.59 8.56
CA ARG A 506 -29.19 -17.77 9.25
C ARG A 506 -30.06 -16.54 9.14
N ASP A 507 -29.49 -15.40 9.52
CA ASP A 507 -30.27 -14.17 9.67
C ASP A 507 -30.67 -13.65 8.29
N PHE A 508 -29.76 -13.73 7.31
CA PHE A 508 -30.05 -13.51 5.90
C PHE A 508 -31.14 -14.46 5.35
N TYR A 509 -31.06 -15.77 5.63
CA TYR A 509 -32.06 -16.74 5.18
C TYR A 509 -33.46 -16.41 5.72
N ASN A 510 -33.55 -16.08 7.02
CA ASN A 510 -34.80 -15.73 7.68
C ASN A 510 -35.38 -14.42 7.11
N ASP A 511 -34.55 -13.38 6.97
CA ASP A 511 -34.94 -12.08 6.42
C ASP A 511 -35.46 -12.21 4.98
N VAL A 512 -34.72 -12.91 4.10
CA VAL A 512 -35.17 -13.12 2.72
C VAL A 512 -36.46 -13.92 2.69
N LYS A 513 -36.57 -15.00 3.49
CA LYS A 513 -37.80 -15.80 3.56
C LYS A 513 -39.00 -14.98 4.01
N GLN A 514 -38.83 -14.06 4.96
CA GLN A 514 -39.88 -13.14 5.41
C GLN A 514 -40.21 -12.08 4.34
N LEU A 515 -39.20 -11.51 3.67
CA LEU A 515 -39.37 -10.48 2.63
C LEU A 515 -39.98 -11.01 1.32
N ARG A 516 -39.78 -12.30 1.01
CA ARG A 516 -40.11 -12.91 -0.28
C ARG A 516 -41.22 -13.96 -0.23
N ASN A 517 -41.52 -14.50 0.96
CA ASN A 517 -42.29 -15.74 1.14
C ASN A 517 -41.69 -16.94 0.36
N GLU A 518 -40.37 -16.92 0.14
CA GLU A 518 -39.59 -17.88 -0.66
C GLU A 518 -38.26 -18.12 0.06
N SER A 519 -37.87 -19.39 0.25
CA SER A 519 -36.59 -19.73 0.89
C SER A 519 -35.42 -19.51 -0.09
N PRO A 520 -34.40 -18.69 0.23
CA PRO A 520 -33.26 -18.51 -0.66
C PRO A 520 -32.40 -19.79 -0.76
N LYS A 521 -31.90 -20.08 -1.95
CA LYS A 521 -30.88 -21.11 -2.18
C LYS A 521 -29.51 -20.49 -1.86
N ILE A 522 -28.83 -21.01 -0.85
CA ILE A 522 -27.55 -20.47 -0.37
C ILE A 522 -26.48 -21.56 -0.44
N ILE A 523 -25.48 -21.39 -1.29
CA ILE A 523 -24.19 -22.06 -1.15
C ILE A 523 -23.41 -21.30 -0.06
N THR A 524 -22.97 -21.99 0.97
CA THR A 524 -22.06 -21.44 1.98
C THR A 524 -20.74 -22.19 1.96
N THR A 525 -19.70 -21.59 2.53
CA THR A 525 -18.32 -21.99 2.27
C THR A 525 -17.44 -22.02 3.52
N ALA A 526 -16.46 -22.92 3.50
CA ALA A 526 -15.32 -22.92 4.40
C ALA A 526 -14.05 -22.89 3.55
N PHE A 527 -13.48 -21.69 3.37
CA PHE A 527 -12.29 -21.46 2.57
C PHE A 527 -11.06 -21.17 3.44
N TRP A 528 -9.90 -21.70 3.06
CA TRP A 528 -8.59 -21.32 3.59
C TRP A 528 -7.81 -20.65 2.47
N ILE A 529 -7.46 -19.39 2.66
CA ILE A 529 -6.85 -18.52 1.64
C ILE A 529 -5.81 -17.61 2.31
N GLY A 530 -4.57 -17.62 1.82
CA GLY A 530 -3.50 -16.75 2.34
C GLY A 530 -3.50 -15.39 1.65
N SER A 531 -4.66 -14.74 1.55
CA SER A 531 -4.82 -13.49 0.79
C SER A 531 -4.51 -12.25 1.63
N ASN A 532 -3.42 -11.55 1.33
CA ASN A 532 -3.08 -10.27 1.95
C ASN A 532 -3.43 -9.11 0.99
N LEU A 533 -4.10 -8.07 1.50
CA LEU A 533 -4.10 -6.77 0.86
C LEU A 533 -2.82 -6.04 1.30
N LEU A 534 -1.81 -6.06 0.43
CA LEU A 534 -0.47 -5.55 0.75
C LEU A 534 -0.40 -4.03 0.68
N ASP A 535 -0.89 -3.44 -0.41
CA ASP A 535 -0.85 -2.01 -0.68
C ASP A 535 -1.96 -1.65 -1.67
N GLY A 536 -2.63 -0.51 -1.47
CA GLY A 536 -3.73 0.00 -2.30
C GLY A 536 -4.62 -1.09 -2.90
N ASN A 537 -4.47 -1.30 -4.21
CA ASN A 537 -5.27 -2.23 -5.02
C ASN A 537 -4.57 -3.59 -5.28
N ILE A 538 -3.47 -3.87 -4.56
CA ILE A 538 -2.61 -5.04 -4.76
C ILE A 538 -2.94 -6.13 -3.73
N ILE A 539 -3.41 -7.27 -4.26
CA ILE A 539 -3.69 -8.46 -3.46
C ILE A 539 -2.62 -9.51 -3.78
N GLU A 540 -1.93 -9.93 -2.73
CA GLU A 540 -1.05 -11.10 -2.75
C GLU A 540 -1.88 -12.33 -2.38
N HIS A 541 -1.92 -13.31 -3.28
CA HIS A 541 -2.41 -14.64 -2.97
C HIS A 541 -1.21 -15.53 -2.62
N SER A 542 -1.06 -15.84 -1.32
CA SER A 542 -0.07 -16.78 -0.81
C SER A 542 -0.74 -18.10 -0.41
N HIS A 543 0.04 -19.19 -0.44
CA HIS A 543 -0.38 -20.57 -0.12
C HIS A 543 -1.39 -21.17 -1.12
N PRO A 544 -1.46 -22.50 -1.26
CA PRO A 544 -2.54 -23.14 -2.02
C PRO A 544 -3.88 -22.88 -1.33
N GLU A 545 -4.85 -22.38 -2.08
CA GLU A 545 -6.22 -22.21 -1.60
C GLU A 545 -6.87 -23.58 -1.33
N ARG A 546 -7.77 -23.66 -0.35
CA ARG A 546 -8.71 -24.78 -0.21
C ARG A 546 -10.11 -24.22 -0.01
N LEU A 547 -11.00 -24.47 -0.98
CA LEU A 547 -12.42 -24.14 -0.89
C LEU A 547 -13.23 -25.39 -0.56
N VAL A 548 -14.04 -25.35 0.50
CA VAL A 548 -15.09 -26.34 0.76
C VAL A 548 -16.45 -25.67 0.62
N ILE A 549 -17.39 -26.29 -0.11
CA ILE A 549 -18.74 -25.75 -0.38
C ILE A 549 -19.83 -26.77 -0.03
N GLY A 550 -20.98 -26.26 0.39
CA GLY A 550 -22.21 -27.05 0.56
C GLY A 550 -23.43 -26.14 0.68
N MET A 551 -24.63 -26.72 0.58
CA MET A 551 -25.87 -25.95 0.74
C MET A 551 -26.12 -25.64 2.21
N TYR A 552 -26.43 -24.37 2.51
CA TYR A 552 -26.95 -23.99 3.81
C TYR A 552 -28.39 -24.48 3.98
N ARG A 553 -28.68 -25.05 5.14
CA ARG A 553 -30.01 -25.48 5.57
C ARG A 553 -30.23 -25.01 7.02
N PRO A 554 -31.42 -24.48 7.39
CA PRO A 554 -31.70 -24.07 8.76
C PRO A 554 -31.60 -25.20 9.79
N THR A 555 -31.74 -26.44 9.34
CA THR A 555 -31.51 -27.66 10.11
C THR A 555 -30.54 -28.56 9.34
N PHE A 556 -29.57 -29.12 10.06
CA PHE A 556 -28.49 -29.95 9.51
C PHE A 556 -28.43 -31.27 10.30
N PRO A 557 -29.31 -32.26 9.98
CA PRO A 557 -29.26 -33.56 10.64
C PRO A 557 -27.94 -34.28 10.33
N PRO A 558 -27.45 -35.18 11.23
CA PRO A 558 -26.11 -35.76 11.11
C PRO A 558 -25.81 -36.44 9.78
N ASP A 559 -26.84 -37.10 9.21
CA ASP A 559 -26.82 -37.92 8.00
C ASP A 559 -27.45 -37.21 6.78
N VAL A 560 -27.45 -35.88 6.75
CA VAL A 560 -27.95 -35.14 5.57
C VAL A 560 -27.11 -35.46 4.33
N VAL A 561 -27.79 -35.63 3.20
CA VAL A 561 -27.19 -35.80 1.87
C VAL A 561 -27.74 -34.72 0.93
N ASN A 562 -26.93 -34.26 -0.02
CA ASN A 562 -27.39 -33.33 -1.06
C ASN A 562 -28.40 -34.03 -1.97
N SER A 563 -29.56 -33.40 -2.16
CA SER A 563 -30.52 -33.81 -3.17
C SER A 563 -29.96 -33.62 -4.59
N PRO A 564 -30.49 -34.28 -5.64
CA PRO A 564 -29.99 -34.14 -7.01
C PRO A 564 -29.98 -32.70 -7.54
N GLU A 565 -30.87 -31.84 -7.06
CA GLU A 565 -30.87 -30.41 -7.39
C GLU A 565 -29.74 -29.65 -6.67
N GLU A 566 -29.55 -29.89 -5.38
CA GLU A 566 -28.48 -29.27 -4.58
C GLU A 566 -27.09 -29.71 -5.04
N THR A 567 -26.90 -31.00 -5.32
CA THR A 567 -25.67 -31.54 -5.92
C THR A 567 -25.38 -30.83 -7.22
N LYS A 568 -26.37 -30.71 -8.12
CA LYS A 568 -26.19 -29.98 -9.38
C LYS A 568 -25.82 -28.51 -9.17
N ILE A 569 -26.45 -27.81 -8.22
CA ILE A 569 -26.10 -26.40 -7.92
C ILE A 569 -24.64 -26.27 -7.43
N LEU A 570 -24.16 -27.20 -6.61
CA LEU A 570 -22.79 -27.23 -6.11
C LEU A 570 -21.78 -27.63 -7.20
N GLU A 571 -22.14 -28.55 -8.09
CA GLU A 571 -21.37 -28.92 -9.28
C GLU A 571 -21.31 -27.78 -10.29
N ASP A 572 -22.43 -27.16 -10.66
CA ASP A 572 -22.50 -26.01 -11.59
C ASP A 572 -21.61 -24.84 -11.12
N PHE A 573 -21.49 -24.60 -9.80
CA PHE A 573 -20.54 -23.63 -9.25
C PHE A 573 -19.08 -24.12 -9.26
N SER A 574 -18.83 -25.37 -8.85
CA SER A 574 -17.50 -25.99 -8.87
C SER A 574 -16.90 -26.02 -10.28
N ASP A 575 -17.72 -26.28 -11.30
CA ASP A 575 -17.34 -26.34 -12.71
C ASP A 575 -16.94 -24.98 -13.30
N LEU A 576 -17.26 -23.85 -12.66
CA LEU A 576 -16.72 -22.54 -13.02
C LEU A 576 -15.28 -22.35 -12.50
N LEU A 577 -14.93 -23.02 -11.41
CA LEU A 577 -13.60 -22.97 -10.79
C LEU A 577 -12.65 -24.05 -11.37
N LYS A 578 -13.19 -25.08 -12.03
CA LYS A 578 -12.41 -26.07 -12.82
C LYS A 578 -11.59 -25.39 -13.92
N GLY A 579 -10.28 -25.30 -13.67
CA GLY A 579 -9.27 -24.67 -14.53
C GLY A 579 -8.11 -24.07 -13.72
N PHE A 580 -8.36 -23.76 -12.45
CA PHE A 580 -7.40 -23.19 -11.51
C PHE A 580 -6.88 -24.24 -10.51
N ASP A 581 -5.74 -23.94 -9.88
CA ASP A 581 -5.06 -24.83 -8.93
C ASP A 581 -5.64 -24.72 -7.50
N SER A 582 -6.97 -24.61 -7.40
CA SER A 582 -7.75 -24.51 -6.16
C SER A 582 -8.70 -25.70 -6.06
N PRO A 583 -8.42 -26.70 -5.20
CA PRO A 583 -9.28 -27.87 -5.02
C PRO A 583 -10.59 -27.51 -4.31
N VAL A 584 -11.67 -27.42 -5.08
CA VAL A 584 -13.04 -27.32 -4.56
C VAL A 584 -13.49 -28.69 -4.03
N ARG A 585 -13.83 -28.77 -2.75
CA ARG A 585 -14.47 -29.94 -2.14
C ARG A 585 -15.95 -29.65 -1.89
N ILE A 586 -16.82 -30.43 -2.53
CA ILE A 586 -18.25 -30.47 -2.19
C ILE A 586 -18.45 -31.31 -0.92
N VAL A 587 -19.39 -30.92 -0.06
CA VAL A 587 -19.86 -31.68 1.10
C VAL A 587 -21.38 -31.60 1.23
N ASP A 588 -21.98 -32.60 1.86
CA ASP A 588 -23.42 -32.64 2.16
C ASP A 588 -23.81 -31.80 3.37
N GLU A 589 -22.93 -31.74 4.37
CA GLU A 589 -23.05 -30.89 5.54
C GLU A 589 -21.80 -30.00 5.65
N ILE A 590 -22.03 -28.68 5.65
CA ILE A 590 -21.01 -27.63 5.57
C ILE A 590 -20.87 -26.86 6.88
N GLN A 591 -21.90 -26.81 7.74
CA GLN A 591 -21.84 -26.13 9.03
C GLN A 591 -20.80 -26.78 9.96
N ARG A 592 -20.69 -28.12 9.95
CA ARG A 592 -19.66 -28.90 10.64
C ARG A 592 -18.25 -28.52 10.20
N ILE A 593 -18.01 -28.30 8.89
CA ILE A 593 -16.70 -27.88 8.36
C ILE A 593 -16.42 -26.40 8.74
N LYS A 594 -17.44 -25.55 8.77
CA LYS A 594 -17.30 -24.16 9.27
C LYS A 594 -17.02 -24.14 10.78
N PHE A 595 -17.64 -25.04 11.55
CA PHE A 595 -17.40 -25.22 12.99
C PHE A 595 -15.98 -25.75 13.26
N GLU A 596 -15.54 -26.76 12.52
CA GLU A 596 -14.17 -27.29 12.50
C GLU A 596 -13.16 -26.15 12.24
N LYS A 597 -13.37 -25.34 11.18
CA LYS A 597 -12.55 -24.15 10.90
C LYS A 597 -12.58 -23.13 12.05
N ASN A 598 -13.69 -23.00 12.77
CA ASN A 598 -13.82 -21.98 13.82
C ASN A 598 -12.97 -22.27 15.07
N PHE A 599 -12.49 -23.50 15.28
CA PHE A 599 -11.45 -23.80 16.29
C PHE A 599 -10.23 -22.89 16.15
N TRP A 600 -9.82 -22.57 14.92
CA TRP A 600 -8.71 -21.65 14.62
C TRP A 600 -9.05 -20.21 14.98
N ASN A 601 -10.16 -19.71 14.42
CA ASN A 601 -10.54 -18.31 14.51
C ASN A 601 -10.92 -17.90 15.95
N ALA A 602 -11.72 -18.73 16.63
CA ALA A 602 -12.24 -18.48 17.98
C ALA A 602 -11.20 -18.69 19.09
N THR A 603 -9.95 -19.03 18.76
CA THR A 603 -8.86 -19.16 19.73
C THR A 603 -7.63 -18.33 19.33
N PHE A 604 -6.80 -18.81 18.40
CA PHE A 604 -5.55 -18.16 18.01
C PHE A 604 -5.77 -16.77 17.38
N GLY A 605 -6.73 -16.64 16.47
CA GLY A 605 -7.01 -15.36 15.80
C GLY A 605 -7.46 -14.26 16.78
N VAL A 606 -8.39 -14.58 17.67
CA VAL A 606 -8.91 -13.65 18.68
C VAL A 606 -7.87 -13.34 19.76
N CYS A 607 -7.07 -14.30 20.23
CA CYS A 607 -5.99 -14.02 21.18
C CYS A 607 -4.90 -13.14 20.56
N SER A 608 -4.52 -13.36 19.30
CA SER A 608 -3.58 -12.51 18.55
C SER A 608 -4.09 -11.07 18.41
N ALA A 609 -5.39 -10.89 18.14
CA ALA A 609 -6.03 -9.58 18.09
C ALA A 609 -6.08 -8.88 19.46
N LEU A 610 -6.33 -9.65 20.55
CA LEU A 610 -6.42 -9.14 21.91
C LEU A 610 -5.07 -8.66 22.46
N THR A 611 -3.98 -9.39 22.19
CA THR A 611 -2.63 -8.97 22.61
C THR A 611 -2.01 -7.92 21.70
N ARG A 612 -2.56 -7.71 20.49
CA ARG A 612 -1.96 -6.95 19.38
C ARG A 612 -0.61 -7.51 18.87
N TYR A 613 -0.29 -8.77 19.18
CA TYR A 613 0.90 -9.45 18.68
C TYR A 613 0.56 -10.60 17.74
N ALA A 614 1.39 -10.78 16.70
CA ALA A 614 1.29 -11.91 15.79
C ALA A 614 1.68 -13.22 16.49
N LEU A 615 1.11 -14.33 16.02
CA LEU A 615 1.31 -15.67 16.58
C LEU A 615 2.77 -16.16 16.72
N PRO A 616 3.76 -15.71 15.94
CA PRO A 616 5.16 -16.00 16.24
C PRO A 616 5.60 -15.61 17.67
N ALA A 617 5.08 -14.49 18.21
CA ALA A 617 5.37 -14.05 19.58
C ALA A 617 4.78 -14.98 20.66
N PHE A 618 3.80 -15.83 20.31
CA PHE A 618 3.16 -16.76 21.23
C PHE A 618 3.96 -18.06 21.40
N PHE A 619 4.83 -18.40 20.44
CA PHE A 619 5.43 -19.73 20.32
C PHE A 619 6.94 -19.76 20.11
N ARG A 620 7.60 -18.62 19.79
CA ARG A 620 9.06 -18.57 19.65
C ARG A 620 9.81 -18.51 20.99
N GLU A 621 9.17 -17.97 22.03
CA GLU A 621 9.71 -17.96 23.39
C GLU A 621 9.06 -19.07 24.22
N GLU A 622 9.86 -20.00 24.75
CA GLU A 622 9.40 -21.17 25.50
C GLU A 622 8.59 -20.78 26.75
N VAL A 623 8.97 -19.70 27.43
CA VAL A 623 8.24 -19.17 28.60
C VAL A 623 6.84 -18.66 28.24
N VAL A 624 6.67 -18.06 27.06
CA VAL A 624 5.37 -17.58 26.56
C VAL A 624 4.54 -18.76 26.08
N GLU A 625 5.13 -19.68 25.31
CA GLU A 625 4.47 -20.89 24.82
C GLU A 625 3.89 -21.72 25.97
N HIS A 626 4.69 -21.96 27.02
CA HIS A 626 4.31 -22.71 28.20
C HIS A 626 3.10 -22.09 28.92
N GLN A 627 3.04 -20.76 29.00
CA GLN A 627 1.94 -20.05 29.65
C GLN A 627 0.67 -19.99 28.80
N VAL A 628 0.80 -19.82 27.47
CA VAL A 628 -0.33 -19.52 26.59
C VAL A 628 -0.97 -20.77 25.99
N THR A 629 -0.17 -21.79 25.63
CA THR A 629 -0.68 -23.03 24.98
C THR A 629 -1.75 -23.76 25.82
N PRO A 630 -1.66 -23.88 27.17
CA PRO A 630 -2.72 -24.46 27.98
C PRO A 630 -4.05 -23.68 27.93
N GLN A 631 -4.00 -22.35 27.77
CA GLN A 631 -5.21 -21.53 27.71
C GLN A 631 -5.91 -21.64 26.36
N ILE A 632 -5.14 -21.66 25.27
CA ILE A 632 -5.66 -21.93 23.92
C ILE A 632 -6.29 -23.33 23.87
N ARG A 633 -5.65 -24.34 24.46
CA ARG A 633 -6.23 -25.68 24.63
C ARG A 633 -7.54 -25.66 25.40
N GLY A 634 -7.61 -24.91 26.51
CA GLY A 634 -8.85 -24.73 27.28
C GLY A 634 -9.98 -24.11 26.46
N MET A 635 -9.69 -23.05 25.69
CA MET A 635 -10.66 -22.46 24.77
C MET A 635 -11.14 -23.45 23.70
N MET A 636 -10.23 -24.26 23.14
CA MET A 636 -10.62 -25.31 22.18
C MET A 636 -11.47 -26.42 22.81
N GLN A 637 -11.26 -26.74 24.08
CA GLN A 637 -12.11 -27.69 24.81
C GLN A 637 -13.52 -27.12 25.03
N GLU A 638 -13.65 -25.81 25.25
CA GLU A 638 -14.95 -25.12 25.30
C GLU A 638 -15.67 -25.15 23.93
N VAL A 639 -14.95 -24.90 22.82
CA VAL A 639 -15.51 -25.08 21.45
C VAL A 639 -15.95 -26.52 21.20
N LEU A 640 -15.16 -27.52 21.60
CA LEU A 640 -15.51 -28.93 21.47
C LEU A 640 -16.73 -29.32 22.30
N ALA A 641 -16.86 -28.80 23.52
CA ALA A 641 -18.02 -29.02 24.39
C ALA A 641 -19.31 -28.47 23.76
N ILE A 642 -19.26 -27.26 23.19
CA ILE A 642 -20.38 -26.69 22.42
C ILE A 642 -20.72 -27.60 21.22
N GLY A 643 -19.71 -28.08 20.49
CA GLY A 643 -19.92 -29.00 19.36
C GLY A 643 -20.55 -30.34 19.75
N ARG A 644 -20.18 -30.90 20.91
CA ARG A 644 -20.81 -32.11 21.48
C ARG A 644 -22.26 -31.85 21.88
N ALA A 645 -22.56 -30.72 22.50
CA ALA A 645 -23.93 -30.33 22.85
C ALA A 645 -24.80 -30.01 21.61
N MET A 646 -24.19 -29.56 20.50
CA MET A 646 -24.84 -29.47 19.19
C MET A 646 -25.09 -30.84 18.50
N GLY A 647 -24.67 -31.94 19.13
CA GLY A 647 -24.90 -33.30 18.63
C GLY A 647 -23.83 -33.85 17.69
N PHE A 648 -22.67 -33.20 17.55
CA PHE A 648 -21.57 -33.74 16.74
C PHE A 648 -20.87 -34.89 17.49
N SER A 649 -20.86 -36.09 16.91
CA SER A 649 -20.20 -37.29 17.45
C SER A 649 -18.67 -37.19 17.38
N GLU A 650 -17.97 -38.18 17.95
CA GLU A 650 -16.51 -38.27 17.91
C GLU A 650 -15.99 -38.49 16.48
N GLU A 651 -16.72 -39.22 15.65
CA GLU A 651 -16.41 -39.42 14.23
C GLU A 651 -16.67 -38.15 13.39
N ALA A 652 -17.70 -37.38 13.78
CA ALA A 652 -18.11 -36.16 13.08
C ALA A 652 -17.21 -34.95 13.42
N LEU A 653 -16.74 -34.86 14.66
CA LEU A 653 -15.83 -33.82 15.13
C LEU A 653 -14.84 -34.44 16.13
N PRO A 654 -13.71 -35.01 15.67
CA PRO A 654 -12.76 -35.71 16.54
C PRO A 654 -12.11 -34.80 17.58
N SER A 655 -12.02 -35.26 18.83
CA SER A 655 -11.35 -34.56 19.93
C SER A 655 -9.86 -34.29 19.64
N SER A 656 -9.22 -35.16 18.84
CA SER A 656 -7.86 -35.01 18.34
C SER A 656 -7.63 -33.78 17.45
N ILE A 657 -8.68 -33.06 17.04
CA ILE A 657 -8.57 -31.75 16.36
C ILE A 657 -7.77 -30.75 17.21
N ILE A 658 -7.92 -30.79 18.54
CA ILE A 658 -7.29 -29.84 19.46
C ILE A 658 -5.77 -29.98 19.39
N ASP A 659 -5.26 -31.20 19.56
CA ASP A 659 -3.84 -31.53 19.46
C ASP A 659 -3.30 -31.34 18.03
N SER A 660 -4.08 -31.70 17.01
CA SER A 660 -3.69 -31.56 15.61
C SER A 660 -3.54 -30.09 15.20
N ALA A 661 -4.47 -29.23 15.62
CA ALA A 661 -4.43 -27.79 15.37
C ALA A 661 -3.26 -27.15 16.12
N ILE A 662 -3.15 -27.35 17.44
CA ILE A 662 -2.06 -26.80 18.25
C ILE A 662 -0.69 -27.21 17.71
N THR A 663 -0.49 -28.50 17.43
CA THR A 663 0.81 -29.01 16.93
C THR A 663 1.16 -28.41 15.56
N SER A 664 0.19 -28.31 14.64
CA SER A 664 0.42 -27.74 13.31
C SER A 664 0.79 -26.26 13.38
N VAL A 665 0.16 -25.52 14.29
CA VAL A 665 0.30 -24.07 14.45
C VAL A 665 1.59 -23.70 15.17
N VAL A 666 1.89 -24.36 16.29
CA VAL A 666 3.14 -24.20 17.02
C VAL A 666 4.31 -24.45 16.07
N LYS A 667 4.25 -25.53 15.27
CA LYS A 667 5.24 -25.83 14.23
C LYS A 667 5.35 -24.73 13.17
N LEU A 668 4.21 -24.20 12.68
CA LEU A 668 4.19 -23.15 11.65
C LEU A 668 4.77 -21.82 12.15
N HIS A 669 4.48 -21.41 13.39
CA HIS A 669 4.84 -20.10 13.91
C HIS A 669 6.17 -20.06 14.70
N LYS A 670 6.68 -21.22 15.15
CA LYS A 670 8.09 -21.36 15.55
C LYS A 670 9.08 -21.17 14.40
N SER A 671 8.66 -21.43 13.15
CA SER A 671 9.55 -21.20 12.00
C SER A 671 9.99 -19.72 11.93
N PRO A 672 11.29 -19.41 11.76
CA PRO A 672 11.78 -18.04 11.59
C PRO A 672 11.11 -17.29 10.43
N ASP A 673 10.79 -17.99 9.34
CA ASP A 673 10.16 -17.45 8.13
C ASP A 673 8.68 -17.07 8.33
N SER A 674 8.09 -17.44 9.47
CA SER A 674 6.66 -17.24 9.74
C SER A 674 6.34 -15.80 10.12
N ILE A 675 5.89 -15.02 9.13
CA ILE A 675 5.45 -13.63 9.29
C ILE A 675 3.92 -13.46 9.28
N HIS A 676 3.16 -14.56 9.28
CA HIS A 676 1.69 -14.53 9.13
C HIS A 676 0.98 -13.88 10.33
N LYS A 677 0.14 -12.87 10.03
CA LYS A 677 -0.81 -12.25 10.96
C LYS A 677 -2.23 -12.77 10.70
N ALA A 678 -2.99 -13.03 11.76
CA ALA A 678 -4.41 -13.37 11.66
C ALA A 678 -5.23 -12.18 11.14
N SER A 679 -6.35 -12.44 10.45
CA SER A 679 -7.22 -11.38 9.91
C SER A 679 -7.76 -10.44 11.00
N THR A 680 -8.16 -11.00 12.15
CA THR A 680 -8.61 -10.25 13.33
C THR A 680 -7.53 -9.34 13.92
N LEU A 681 -6.25 -9.73 13.86
CA LEU A 681 -5.14 -8.83 14.24
C LEU A 681 -4.98 -7.71 13.21
N LEU A 682 -4.95 -8.05 11.91
CA LEU A 682 -4.85 -7.06 10.83
C LEU A 682 -5.99 -6.02 10.87
N ASP A 683 -7.15 -6.40 11.39
CA ASP A 683 -8.29 -5.51 11.60
C ASP A 683 -8.07 -4.53 12.76
N VAL A 684 -7.61 -5.03 13.92
CA VAL A 684 -7.28 -4.23 15.10
C VAL A 684 -6.08 -3.30 14.87
N GLU A 685 -5.13 -3.71 14.01
CA GLU A 685 -4.03 -2.88 13.52
C GLU A 685 -4.50 -1.79 12.55
N LYS A 686 -5.42 -2.10 11.63
CA LYS A 686 -5.88 -1.18 10.57
C LYS A 686 -7.11 -0.33 10.96
N GLY A 687 -7.52 -0.31 12.23
CA GLY A 687 -8.65 0.48 12.72
C GLY A 687 -10.01 0.02 12.18
N ARG A 688 -10.21 -1.30 12.01
CA ARG A 688 -11.40 -1.89 11.36
C ARG A 688 -12.13 -2.85 12.29
N PRO A 689 -13.48 -2.83 12.33
CA PRO A 689 -14.26 -3.88 12.98
C PRO A 689 -13.89 -5.29 12.51
N MET A 690 -13.70 -6.18 13.47
CA MET A 690 -13.42 -7.61 13.33
C MET A 690 -14.73 -8.37 13.04
N GLU A 691 -14.65 -9.61 12.57
CA GLU A 691 -15.81 -10.51 12.42
C GLU A 691 -16.27 -11.11 13.80
N LEU A 692 -16.25 -10.32 14.88
CA LEU A 692 -16.33 -10.82 16.27
C LEU A 692 -17.62 -11.60 16.58
N GLU A 693 -18.77 -11.09 16.13
CA GLU A 693 -20.07 -11.73 16.39
C GLU A 693 -20.20 -13.12 15.75
N VAL A 694 -19.54 -13.36 14.62
CA VAL A 694 -19.66 -14.63 13.87
C VAL A 694 -18.50 -15.58 14.19
N LEU A 695 -17.40 -15.09 14.76
CA LEU A 695 -16.29 -15.91 15.25
C LEU A 695 -16.47 -16.36 16.70
N LEU A 696 -16.92 -15.48 17.60
CA LEU A 696 -17.15 -15.77 19.03
C LEU A 696 -18.60 -15.60 19.48
N GLY A 697 -19.30 -14.55 19.05
CA GLY A 697 -20.66 -14.24 19.51
C GLY A 697 -21.65 -15.39 19.29
N GLU A 698 -21.62 -16.02 18.10
CA GLU A 698 -22.44 -17.18 17.76
C GLU A 698 -22.11 -18.41 18.63
N LEU A 699 -20.84 -18.67 18.93
CA LEU A 699 -20.44 -19.75 19.83
C LEU A 699 -20.98 -19.53 21.25
N ILE A 700 -20.90 -18.30 21.77
CA ILE A 700 -21.38 -17.96 23.11
C ILE A 700 -22.91 -17.98 23.19
N ARG A 701 -23.59 -17.54 22.13
CA ARG A 701 -25.06 -17.66 22.03
C ARG A 701 -25.48 -19.14 21.97
N LYS A 702 -24.77 -19.99 21.23
CA LYS A 702 -25.01 -21.46 21.24
C LYS A 702 -24.68 -22.13 22.57
N ALA A 703 -23.59 -21.73 23.24
CA ALA A 703 -23.25 -22.22 24.56
C ALA A 703 -24.38 -21.95 25.57
N LYS A 704 -24.94 -20.74 25.54
CA LYS A 704 -26.07 -20.32 26.38
C LYS A 704 -27.39 -21.01 26.06
N GLU A 705 -27.71 -21.21 24.78
CA GLU A 705 -28.89 -22.00 24.37
C GLU A 705 -28.81 -23.47 24.81
N LEU A 706 -27.61 -24.03 24.89
CA LEU A 706 -27.36 -25.46 25.16
C LEU A 706 -26.96 -25.75 26.62
N GLY A 707 -26.80 -24.72 27.47
CA GLY A 707 -26.38 -24.89 28.86
C GLY A 707 -24.93 -25.35 29.03
N VAL A 708 -24.02 -24.93 28.13
CA VAL A 708 -22.60 -25.27 28.16
C VAL A 708 -21.78 -24.10 28.70
N ASP A 709 -20.97 -24.34 29.73
CA ASP A 709 -20.03 -23.35 30.25
C ASP A 709 -18.86 -23.12 29.26
N ALA A 710 -18.61 -21.85 28.91
CA ALA A 710 -17.55 -21.44 27.99
C ALA A 710 -16.74 -20.23 28.51
N PRO A 711 -16.20 -20.29 29.75
CA PRO A 711 -15.72 -19.11 30.48
C PRO A 711 -14.49 -18.41 29.86
N ARG A 712 -13.62 -19.12 29.13
CA ARG A 712 -12.49 -18.48 28.45
C ARG A 712 -12.94 -17.81 27.16
N LEU A 713 -13.84 -18.45 26.40
CA LEU A 713 -14.46 -17.84 25.22
C LEU A 713 -15.24 -16.58 25.62
N GLU A 714 -16.03 -16.63 26.70
CA GLU A 714 -16.76 -15.47 27.21
C GLU A 714 -15.84 -14.34 27.68
N LEU A 715 -14.74 -14.64 28.37
CA LEU A 715 -13.76 -13.63 28.79
C LEU A 715 -13.10 -12.95 27.58
N VAL A 716 -12.60 -13.73 26.62
CA VAL A 716 -11.94 -13.19 25.41
C VAL A 716 -12.92 -12.39 24.55
N TYR A 717 -14.16 -12.88 24.39
CA TYR A 717 -15.22 -12.12 23.75
C TYR A 717 -15.51 -10.81 24.48
N SER A 718 -15.67 -10.82 25.81
CA SER A 718 -16.01 -9.62 26.58
C SER A 718 -14.93 -8.54 26.47
N LEU A 719 -13.65 -8.92 26.47
CA LEU A 719 -12.53 -8.00 26.27
C LEU A 719 -12.47 -7.48 24.83
N LEU A 720 -12.65 -8.35 23.82
CA LEU A 720 -12.69 -7.94 22.42
C LEU A 720 -13.96 -7.16 22.05
N PHE A 721 -15.06 -7.32 22.76
CA PHE A 721 -16.29 -6.56 22.57
C PHE A 721 -16.07 -5.08 22.88
N VAL A 722 -15.28 -4.76 23.91
CA VAL A 722 -14.85 -3.38 24.19
C VAL A 722 -14.04 -2.83 23.01
N VAL A 723 -13.08 -3.61 22.49
CA VAL A 723 -12.25 -3.22 21.33
C VAL A 723 -13.11 -3.01 20.08
N GLN A 724 -13.99 -3.96 19.75
CA GLN A 724 -14.93 -3.90 18.64
C GLN A 724 -15.83 -2.67 18.74
N HIS A 725 -16.37 -2.37 19.92
CA HIS A 725 -17.26 -1.23 20.10
C HIS A 725 -16.56 0.12 19.92
N GLN A 726 -15.26 0.25 20.26
CA GLN A 726 -14.50 1.45 19.88
C GLN A 726 -14.23 1.52 18.37
N LEU A 727 -13.89 0.39 17.73
CA LEU A 727 -13.62 0.30 16.29
C LEU A 727 -14.87 0.59 15.43
N VAL A 728 -16.05 0.17 15.88
CA VAL A 728 -17.34 0.51 15.24
C VAL A 728 -17.65 1.99 15.45
N ARG A 729 -17.44 2.53 16.67
CA ARG A 729 -17.64 3.96 16.96
C ARG A 729 -16.69 4.90 16.21
N SER A 730 -15.53 4.44 15.75
CA SER A 730 -14.64 5.23 14.90
C SER A 730 -14.97 5.15 13.40
N GLN A 731 -16.11 4.55 13.03
CA GLN A 731 -16.60 4.43 11.64
C GLN A 731 -18.05 4.94 11.47
N LEU A 732 -18.58 5.64 12.49
CA LEU A 732 -19.92 6.25 12.54
C LEU A 732 -19.81 7.75 12.84
#